data_AF-A0A926CI31-F1
#
_entry.id   AF-A0A926CI31-F1
#
_cell.length_a   1.000
_cell.length_b   1.000
_cell.length_c   1.000
_cell.angle_alpha   90.00
_cell.angle_beta   90.00
_cell.angle_gamma   90.00
#
_symmetry.space_group_name_H-M   'P 1'
#
loop_
_entity.id
_entity.type
_entity.pdbx_description
1 polymer ?
#
loop_
_entity_poly.entity_id
_entity_poly.type
_entity_poly.pdbx_seq_one_letter_code
_entity_poly.pdbx_strand_id
1 'polypeptide(L)'
;QLLDQPGEWYLNRATDVLSYLPRSGEDMTTATVVVPILETLISGTGMTNNPISNIQFKGLTFAYATWNQPSSGEGFVEVQAGWIWRGSTPVIGFAPANLVFHTAHDIRFERNTFTHLGAQGLAFDQGSQNNTIIGNVFTDISGTAVRIGTVDAPNAPSHAQELGNTVSNNYIHDIAVEYHGGVGLMGGYTANTTFAHNEIADVPYSGISLGWGWGVTSYAQNNEIANNLIHDHVQLLVDGGGIYTLSEQAAPDGSQRTRVHDNYMYNQGNEYGSLYPDEASAYMDWYNNVVANTPRWLHIWTPSINNLYVHDNFSDTTTATTNGTNITYANNYTSGTPWPSAAQAIINGAGLQAAYQDIKPTSATNLALNKSASASTEYSPQCAAAKANNGSTDASDSCGGWSPSGGDANPWWQVDLGSAYRITALELVTRQNCCDNPSTRQGFDLQASNDPSFATYTVLGNQETSPLPYQATWSATVDDPTAYRYVRATKAGYFFIAEVRVFGTASAPTNVALNKSAVASSQYVGPYAPSNAVNGTTSNDDGWSPSGTDVRPWLQVDLGQAYQLSKIEFVSRQGCCDQPEARRSFEIWASNNADMALGHVVLGGVDSSGIANRSTWELTLSDTTAYRYVAAVKTVDEYFFISELRVFGTP
;
A
#
# COMPACT_ATOMS: atom_id res chain seq x y z
N GLN A 1 -14.53 -11.24 29.94
CA GLN A 1 -15.59 -10.36 30.47
C GLN A 1 -15.88 -9.21 29.50
N LEU A 2 -14.86 -8.69 28.80
CA LEU A 2 -14.98 -7.59 27.83
C LEU A 2 -15.03 -8.08 26.37
N LEU A 3 -15.15 -9.39 26.16
CA LEU A 3 -15.24 -10.00 24.83
C LEU A 3 -16.73 -10.10 24.50
N ASP A 4 -17.28 -9.11 23.81
CA ASP A 4 -18.72 -8.94 23.59
C ASP A 4 -19.15 -8.41 22.21
N GLN A 5 -18.25 -7.88 21.38
CA GLN A 5 -18.51 -7.48 19.99
C GLN A 5 -17.79 -8.36 18.95
N PRO A 6 -18.33 -8.50 17.73
CA PRO A 6 -17.61 -9.13 16.61
C PRO A 6 -16.27 -8.46 16.31
N GLY A 7 -15.24 -9.25 16.05
CA GLY A 7 -13.86 -8.80 15.83
C GLY A 7 -13.00 -8.70 17.09
N GLU A 8 -13.61 -8.82 18.27
CA GLU A 8 -12.86 -8.86 19.53
C GLU A 8 -12.33 -10.27 19.81
N TRP A 9 -11.18 -10.35 20.49
CA TRP A 9 -10.56 -11.59 20.92
C TRP A 9 -10.02 -11.48 22.35
N TYR A 10 -9.80 -12.63 22.99
CA TYR A 10 -9.20 -12.73 24.32
C TYR A 10 -8.39 -14.02 24.45
N LEU A 11 -7.13 -13.88 24.85
CA LEU A 11 -6.29 -15.02 25.23
C LEU A 11 -6.32 -15.23 26.75
N ASN A 12 -6.98 -16.30 27.19
CA ASN A 12 -6.89 -16.75 28.57
C ASN A 12 -5.57 -17.49 28.80
N ARG A 13 -4.55 -16.78 29.28
CA ARG A 13 -3.22 -17.32 29.56
C ARG A 13 -3.18 -18.36 30.70
N ALA A 14 -4.23 -18.48 31.51
CA ALA A 14 -4.29 -19.51 32.56
C ALA A 14 -4.75 -20.87 32.01
N THR A 15 -5.46 -20.88 30.88
CA THR A 15 -6.02 -22.09 30.27
C THR A 15 -5.54 -22.33 28.84
N ASP A 16 -4.70 -21.45 28.31
CA ASP A 16 -4.23 -21.43 26.92
C ASP A 16 -5.37 -21.46 25.87
N VAL A 17 -6.46 -20.75 26.16
CA VAL A 17 -7.62 -20.65 25.26
C VAL A 17 -7.68 -19.27 24.64
N LEU A 18 -7.55 -19.19 23.32
CA LEU A 18 -7.89 -18.00 22.52
C LEU A 18 -9.37 -18.06 22.15
N SER A 19 -10.15 -17.09 22.63
CA SER A 19 -11.54 -16.88 22.24
C SER A 19 -11.62 -15.71 21.27
N TYR A 20 -12.46 -15.84 20.24
CA TYR A 20 -12.69 -14.82 19.22
C TYR A 20 -14.19 -14.77 18.91
N LEU A 21 -14.78 -13.58 18.82
CA LEU A 21 -16.11 -13.41 18.22
C LEU A 21 -15.92 -13.10 16.74
N PRO A 22 -16.26 -14.03 15.82
CA PRO A 22 -16.07 -13.80 14.39
C PRO A 22 -16.87 -12.60 13.90
N ARG A 23 -16.27 -11.81 13.01
CA ARG A 23 -16.98 -10.77 12.25
C ARG A 23 -17.94 -11.43 11.26
N SER A 24 -18.94 -10.66 10.82
CA SER A 24 -19.82 -11.12 9.74
C SER A 24 -18.99 -11.47 8.50
N GLY A 25 -19.22 -12.66 7.94
CA GLY A 25 -18.50 -13.17 6.77
C GLY A 25 -17.27 -14.04 7.08
N GLU A 26 -16.80 -14.08 8.33
CA GLU A 26 -15.68 -14.94 8.71
C GLU A 26 -16.16 -16.36 9.06
N ASP A 27 -15.83 -17.32 8.19
CA ASP A 27 -16.02 -18.74 8.48
C ASP A 27 -14.80 -19.29 9.23
N MET A 28 -14.93 -19.45 10.54
CA MET A 28 -13.84 -19.95 11.38
C MET A 28 -13.38 -21.38 11.06
N THR A 29 -14.13 -22.15 10.26
CA THR A 29 -13.66 -23.46 9.79
C THR A 29 -12.61 -23.37 8.69
N THR A 30 -12.52 -22.21 8.02
CA THR A 30 -11.60 -21.96 6.90
C THR A 30 -10.72 -20.71 7.09
N ALA A 31 -11.00 -19.88 8.10
CA ALA A 31 -10.27 -18.66 8.40
C ALA A 31 -8.77 -18.92 8.69
N THR A 32 -7.91 -18.05 8.17
CA THR A 32 -6.50 -17.99 8.56
C THR A 32 -6.37 -17.06 9.76
N VAL A 33 -5.99 -17.61 10.91
CA VAL A 33 -5.78 -16.85 12.15
C VAL A 33 -4.30 -16.86 12.49
N VAL A 34 -3.70 -15.67 12.62
CA VAL A 34 -2.27 -15.51 12.91
C VAL A 34 -2.10 -14.86 14.29
N VAL A 35 -1.26 -15.47 15.13
CA VAL A 35 -0.79 -14.88 16.39
C VAL A 35 0.73 -14.80 16.33
N PRO A 36 1.33 -13.61 16.42
CA PRO A 36 2.78 -13.46 16.30
C PRO A 36 3.51 -13.98 17.56
N ILE A 37 4.65 -14.66 17.35
CA ILE A 37 5.49 -15.21 18.43
C ILE A 37 6.84 -14.49 18.51
N LEU A 38 7.45 -14.17 17.37
CA LEU A 38 8.76 -13.53 17.31
C LEU A 38 8.64 -12.02 17.57
N GLU A 39 9.51 -11.47 18.43
CA GLU A 39 9.57 -10.02 18.65
C GLU A 39 10.47 -9.28 17.66
N THR A 40 11.41 -9.98 17.03
CA THR A 40 12.32 -9.39 16.06
C THR A 40 12.45 -10.32 14.87
N LEU A 41 12.10 -9.83 13.68
CA LEU A 41 12.19 -10.56 12.42
C LEU A 41 13.62 -10.51 11.88
N ILE A 42 14.25 -9.33 11.94
CA ILE A 42 15.62 -9.11 11.47
C ILE A 42 16.36 -8.23 12.46
N SER A 43 17.53 -8.70 12.88
CA SER A 43 18.51 -7.87 13.57
C SER A 43 19.88 -7.94 12.89
N GLY A 44 20.58 -6.82 12.85
CA GLY A 44 21.94 -6.73 12.32
C GLY A 44 22.81 -5.85 13.20
N THR A 45 23.86 -6.41 13.78
CA THR A 45 24.79 -5.67 14.67
C THR A 45 26.20 -5.73 14.13
N GLY A 46 26.74 -4.57 13.76
CA GLY A 46 28.15 -4.41 13.43
C GLY A 46 29.04 -4.22 14.66
N MET A 47 30.33 -4.02 14.42
CA MET A 47 31.30 -3.56 15.41
C MET A 47 31.86 -2.22 14.98
N THR A 48 32.37 -1.42 15.92
CA THR A 48 32.94 -0.07 15.66
C THR A 48 33.91 0.00 14.49
N ASN A 49 34.80 -1.00 14.35
CA ASN A 49 35.80 -1.07 13.26
C ASN A 49 35.40 -2.05 12.14
N ASN A 50 34.21 -2.62 12.20
CA ASN A 50 33.68 -3.56 11.22
C ASN A 50 32.14 -3.50 11.22
N PRO A 51 31.56 -2.39 10.73
CA PRO A 51 30.12 -2.22 10.66
C PRO A 51 29.51 -3.29 9.75
N ILE A 52 28.28 -3.72 10.07
CA ILE A 52 27.52 -4.52 9.11
C ILE A 52 27.18 -3.61 7.93
N SER A 53 27.48 -4.04 6.70
CA SER A 53 27.37 -3.14 5.56
C SER A 53 27.03 -3.81 4.24
N ASN A 54 26.58 -2.98 3.29
CA ASN A 54 26.32 -3.37 1.90
C ASN A 54 25.24 -4.45 1.74
N ILE A 55 24.13 -4.31 2.48
CA ILE A 55 22.99 -5.23 2.42
C ILE A 55 21.77 -4.48 1.89
N GLN A 56 21.08 -5.09 0.92
CA GLN A 56 19.83 -4.57 0.38
C GLN A 56 18.67 -5.55 0.64
N PHE A 57 17.58 -4.99 1.17
CA PHE A 57 16.27 -5.62 1.22
C PHE A 57 15.37 -4.95 0.20
N LYS A 58 14.80 -5.72 -0.72
CA LYS A 58 13.96 -5.18 -1.79
C LYS A 58 12.76 -6.05 -2.11
N GLY A 59 11.57 -5.45 -2.19
CA GLY A 59 10.35 -6.15 -2.59
C GLY A 59 9.83 -7.15 -1.56
N LEU A 60 10.23 -7.04 -0.29
CA LEU A 60 9.85 -7.98 0.75
C LEU A 60 8.71 -7.44 1.62
N THR A 61 7.89 -8.34 2.15
CA THR A 61 6.92 -8.04 3.21
C THR A 61 7.45 -8.56 4.54
N PHE A 62 7.53 -7.67 5.54
CA PHE A 62 7.85 -8.01 6.91
C PHE A 62 6.57 -7.93 7.74
N ALA A 63 6.12 -9.07 8.26
CA ALA A 63 4.86 -9.14 8.99
C ALA A 63 4.84 -10.15 10.14
N TYR A 64 3.88 -9.96 11.03
CA TYR A 64 3.53 -10.85 12.12
C TYR A 64 4.65 -11.02 13.16
N ALA A 65 5.12 -9.90 13.70
CA ALA A 65 5.98 -9.86 14.87
C ALA A 65 5.24 -9.24 16.07
N THR A 66 5.63 -9.59 17.30
CA THR A 66 4.96 -9.18 18.53
C THR A 66 5.85 -8.29 19.41
N TRP A 67 5.33 -7.84 20.54
CA TRP A 67 6.08 -7.31 21.67
C TRP A 67 5.32 -7.54 22.97
N ASN A 68 5.88 -8.36 23.86
CA ASN A 68 5.16 -8.84 25.05
C ASN A 68 5.40 -8.02 26.32
N GLN A 69 6.37 -7.10 26.32
CA GLN A 69 6.72 -6.34 27.53
C GLN A 69 5.52 -5.58 28.13
N PRO A 70 4.63 -4.93 27.36
CA PRO A 70 3.47 -4.25 27.91
C PRO A 70 2.51 -5.17 28.66
N SER A 71 2.49 -6.46 28.32
CA SER A 71 1.73 -7.50 29.01
C SER A 71 2.42 -8.08 30.25
N SER A 72 3.66 -7.67 30.54
CA SER A 72 4.41 -8.10 31.72
C SER A 72 4.03 -7.28 32.97
N GLY A 73 4.65 -7.58 34.11
CA GLY A 73 4.50 -6.77 35.32
C GLY A 73 5.09 -5.36 35.22
N GLU A 74 5.86 -5.05 34.18
CA GLU A 74 6.43 -3.71 33.96
C GLU A 74 5.44 -2.73 33.30
N GLY A 75 4.44 -3.24 32.58
CA GLY A 75 3.49 -2.42 31.83
C GLY A 75 4.14 -1.60 30.71
N PHE A 76 3.46 -0.52 30.33
CA PHE A 76 3.91 0.44 29.32
C PHE A 76 3.75 1.86 29.87
N VAL A 77 4.88 2.52 30.15
CA VAL A 77 4.93 3.90 30.64
C VAL A 77 5.82 4.70 29.70
N GLU A 78 5.18 5.38 28.78
CA GLU A 78 5.84 6.17 27.75
C GLU A 78 6.16 7.59 28.22
N VAL A 79 7.32 8.08 27.81
CA VAL A 79 7.69 9.50 27.87
C VAL A 79 7.18 10.20 26.63
N GLN A 80 7.68 9.79 25.45
CA GLN A 80 7.35 10.37 24.15
C GLN A 80 7.91 9.47 23.02
N ALA A 81 7.21 9.38 21.89
CA ALA A 81 7.68 8.76 20.63
C ALA A 81 8.24 7.33 20.77
N GLY A 82 7.70 6.54 21.69
CA GLY A 82 8.11 5.17 22.00
C GLY A 82 9.29 5.06 22.98
N TRP A 83 9.77 6.15 23.58
CA TRP A 83 10.75 6.12 24.67
C TRP A 83 10.06 5.80 26.00
N ILE A 84 10.43 4.68 26.64
CA ILE A 84 9.70 4.13 27.77
C ILE A 84 10.55 4.00 29.03
N TRP A 85 9.91 4.12 30.19
CA TRP A 85 10.47 3.73 31.49
C TRP A 85 10.15 2.27 31.78
N ARG A 86 11.13 1.52 32.30
CA ARG A 86 10.95 0.11 32.71
C ARG A 86 11.30 -0.07 34.19
N GLY A 87 10.42 -0.75 34.93
CA GLY A 87 10.62 -1.13 36.33
C GLY A 87 10.67 0.04 37.34
N SER A 88 11.05 -0.27 38.59
CA SER A 88 11.21 0.70 39.69
C SER A 88 12.58 1.38 39.72
N THR A 89 13.51 0.92 38.87
CA THR A 89 14.85 1.48 38.66
C THR A 89 14.89 1.91 37.20
N PRO A 90 15.25 3.15 36.86
CA PRO A 90 14.96 3.70 35.54
C PRO A 90 15.91 3.13 34.48
N VAL A 91 15.58 1.94 33.99
CA VAL A 91 16.07 1.48 32.70
C VAL A 91 15.19 2.17 31.68
N ILE A 92 15.73 3.21 31.06
CA ILE A 92 15.03 4.02 30.07
C ILE A 92 15.57 3.66 28.70
N GLY A 93 14.68 3.43 27.74
CA GLY A 93 15.03 2.96 26.41
C GLY A 93 13.86 3.08 25.45
N PHE A 94 14.11 3.03 24.15
CA PHE A 94 13.03 2.89 23.20
C PHE A 94 12.34 1.53 23.38
N ALA A 95 11.03 1.49 23.12
CA ALA A 95 10.35 0.25 22.77
C ALA A 95 11.10 -0.44 21.62
N PRO A 96 11.16 -1.77 21.58
CA PRO A 96 11.88 -2.48 20.53
C PRO A 96 11.28 -2.20 19.15
N ALA A 97 12.10 -2.37 18.12
CA ALA A 97 11.64 -2.45 16.74
C ALA A 97 11.64 -3.91 16.29
N ASN A 98 10.68 -4.29 15.45
CA ASN A 98 10.60 -5.63 14.90
C ASN A 98 11.71 -5.87 13.85
N LEU A 99 12.27 -4.81 13.25
CA LEU A 99 13.54 -4.85 12.52
C LEU A 99 14.50 -3.81 13.10
N VAL A 100 15.73 -4.21 13.42
CA VAL A 100 16.70 -3.33 14.08
C VAL A 100 18.13 -3.52 13.61
N PHE A 101 18.83 -2.42 13.38
CA PHE A 101 20.23 -2.42 12.97
C PHE A 101 21.07 -1.51 13.87
N HIS A 102 22.21 -2.03 14.30
CA HIS A 102 23.17 -1.38 15.19
C HIS A 102 24.53 -1.30 14.50
N THR A 103 25.17 -0.13 14.52
CA THR A 103 26.49 0.08 13.86
C THR A 103 26.47 -0.44 12.41
N ALA A 104 25.46 -0.02 11.66
CA ALA A 104 25.17 -0.51 10.32
C ALA A 104 25.37 0.57 9.26
N HIS A 105 26.13 0.27 8.21
CA HIS A 105 26.53 1.24 7.18
C HIS A 105 26.05 0.79 5.81
N ASP A 106 25.55 1.72 4.99
CA ASP A 106 25.13 1.43 3.61
C ASP A 106 24.10 0.29 3.50
N ILE A 107 23.20 0.18 4.49
CA ILE A 107 22.05 -0.73 4.42
C ILE A 107 20.92 -0.04 3.68
N ARG A 108 20.28 -0.79 2.76
CA ARG A 108 19.20 -0.27 1.92
C ARG A 108 17.92 -1.07 2.07
N PHE A 109 16.85 -0.40 2.44
CA PHE A 109 15.48 -0.91 2.34
C PHE A 109 14.78 -0.20 1.19
N GLU A 110 14.45 -0.93 0.12
CA GLU A 110 13.78 -0.39 -1.06
C GLU A 110 12.50 -1.14 -1.41
N ARG A 111 11.35 -0.45 -1.53
CA ARG A 111 10.11 -1.10 -2.04
C ARG A 111 9.68 -2.32 -1.22
N ASN A 112 9.84 -2.25 0.10
CA ASN A 112 9.35 -3.26 1.04
C ASN A 112 8.04 -2.81 1.69
N THR A 113 7.33 -3.76 2.29
CA THR A 113 6.12 -3.51 3.10
C THR A 113 6.37 -3.97 4.53
N PHE A 114 6.10 -3.10 5.49
CA PHE A 114 6.13 -3.38 6.93
C PHE A 114 4.71 -3.34 7.45
N THR A 115 4.17 -4.48 7.89
CA THR A 115 2.77 -4.58 8.28
C THR A 115 2.45 -5.67 9.29
N HIS A 116 1.38 -5.53 10.08
CA HIS A 116 1.02 -6.45 11.16
C HIS A 116 2.17 -6.62 12.18
N LEU A 117 2.72 -5.49 12.65
CA LEU A 117 3.90 -5.44 13.51
C LEU A 117 3.56 -4.93 14.91
N GLY A 118 3.75 -5.76 15.92
CA GLY A 118 3.37 -5.50 17.32
C GLY A 118 4.26 -4.54 18.10
N ALA A 119 5.28 -3.94 17.47
CA ALA A 119 6.23 -3.02 18.11
C ALA A 119 6.48 -1.78 17.22
N GLN A 120 7.66 -1.17 17.28
CA GLN A 120 8.11 -0.23 16.25
C GLN A 120 8.48 -0.99 14.96
N GLY A 121 8.38 -0.36 13.80
CA GLY A 121 8.64 -1.00 12.50
C GLY A 121 10.14 -1.30 12.26
N LEU A 122 10.90 -0.25 11.97
CA LEU A 122 12.32 -0.32 11.62
C LEU A 122 13.15 0.68 12.42
N ALA A 123 14.29 0.24 12.97
CA ALA A 123 15.22 1.12 13.68
C ALA A 123 16.68 0.99 13.20
N PHE A 124 17.36 2.12 13.08
CA PHE A 124 18.81 2.23 12.92
C PHE A 124 19.39 3.06 14.06
N ASP A 125 20.31 2.49 14.84
CA ASP A 125 20.95 3.23 15.93
C ASP A 125 22.39 2.72 16.22
N GLN A 126 23.00 3.19 17.31
CA GLN A 126 24.36 2.87 17.77
C GLN A 126 25.44 3.04 16.68
N GLY A 127 25.49 4.20 16.02
CA GLY A 127 26.49 4.49 14.99
C GLY A 127 26.15 3.99 13.60
N SER A 128 24.85 3.86 13.31
CA SER A 128 24.38 3.51 11.97
C SER A 128 24.46 4.72 11.03
N GLN A 129 25.11 4.55 9.88
CA GLN A 129 25.48 5.65 8.98
C GLN A 129 25.18 5.36 7.52
N ASN A 130 24.82 6.38 6.74
CA ASN A 130 24.60 6.28 5.29
C ASN A 130 23.56 5.23 4.87
N ASN A 131 22.61 4.89 5.74
CA ASN A 131 21.56 3.93 5.41
C ASN A 131 20.45 4.61 4.61
N THR A 132 19.81 3.86 3.72
CA THR A 132 18.73 4.38 2.88
C THR A 132 17.45 3.57 3.03
N ILE A 133 16.38 4.24 3.45
CA ILE A 133 15.04 3.69 3.58
C ILE A 133 14.19 4.43 2.55
N ILE A 134 13.93 3.78 1.40
CA ILE A 134 13.31 4.44 0.26
C ILE A 134 12.22 3.65 -0.42
N GLY A 135 11.10 4.28 -0.76
CA GLY A 135 10.08 3.60 -1.54
C GLY A 135 9.33 2.53 -0.76
N ASN A 136 9.31 2.51 0.57
CA ASN A 136 8.67 1.46 1.37
C ASN A 136 7.27 1.87 1.83
N VAL A 137 6.46 0.88 2.20
CA VAL A 137 5.15 1.05 2.85
C VAL A 137 5.22 0.63 4.31
N PHE A 138 4.71 1.44 5.22
CA PHE A 138 4.57 1.13 6.64
C PHE A 138 3.10 1.31 7.06
N THR A 139 2.45 0.23 7.50
CA THR A 139 1.03 0.26 7.89
C THR A 139 0.65 -0.88 8.81
N ASP A 140 -0.33 -0.69 9.70
CA ASP A 140 -0.69 -1.65 10.74
C ASP A 140 0.53 -2.04 11.61
N ILE A 141 1.10 -1.01 12.23
CA ILE A 141 2.25 -1.11 13.14
C ILE A 141 1.80 -0.55 14.48
N SER A 142 2.00 -1.29 15.57
CA SER A 142 1.55 -0.90 16.90
C SER A 142 2.22 0.37 17.42
N GLY A 143 3.42 0.73 16.96
CA GLY A 143 4.16 1.94 17.35
C GLY A 143 4.74 2.74 16.18
N THR A 144 5.87 3.42 16.43
CA THR A 144 6.59 4.25 15.44
C THR A 144 7.01 3.46 14.20
N ALA A 145 6.86 4.04 13.00
CA ALA A 145 7.18 3.33 11.75
C ALA A 145 8.69 3.21 11.52
N VAL A 146 9.42 4.33 11.55
CA VAL A 146 10.88 4.36 11.37
C VAL A 146 11.55 5.19 12.45
N ARG A 147 12.59 4.64 13.07
CA ARG A 147 13.45 5.34 14.05
C ARG A 147 14.89 5.41 13.57
N ILE A 148 15.45 6.62 13.56
CA ILE A 148 16.87 6.90 13.30
C ILE A 148 17.48 7.51 14.55
N GLY A 149 18.49 6.84 15.11
CA GLY A 149 19.27 7.29 16.26
C GLY A 149 18.67 7.00 17.63
N THR A 150 19.51 7.24 18.63
CA THR A 150 19.13 7.17 20.04
C THR A 150 18.98 8.55 20.65
N VAL A 151 18.53 8.59 21.90
CA VAL A 151 18.27 9.82 22.65
C VAL A 151 18.99 9.88 24.00
N ASP A 152 19.83 8.88 24.27
CA ASP A 152 20.57 8.67 25.52
C ASP A 152 22.09 8.88 25.37
N ALA A 153 22.59 9.16 24.16
CA ALA A 153 24.01 9.33 23.85
C ALA A 153 24.34 10.69 23.18
N PRO A 154 24.05 11.85 23.82
CA PRO A 154 24.24 13.16 23.20
C PRO A 154 25.69 13.50 22.85
N ASN A 155 26.66 12.86 23.52
CA ASN A 155 28.10 13.07 23.33
C ASN A 155 28.79 11.87 22.67
N ALA A 156 28.07 11.11 21.83
CA ALA A 156 28.63 9.95 21.15
C ALA A 156 29.89 10.33 20.32
N PRO A 157 30.97 9.53 20.35
CA PRO A 157 32.12 9.70 19.45
C PRO A 157 31.69 9.45 18.00
N SER A 158 32.41 10.01 17.02
CA SER A 158 32.00 10.01 15.61
C SER A 158 31.61 8.65 15.03
N HIS A 159 32.28 7.57 15.42
CA HIS A 159 31.96 6.20 14.96
C HIS A 159 30.62 5.65 15.51
N ALA A 160 30.08 6.28 16.55
CA ALA A 160 28.85 5.90 17.25
C ALA A 160 27.73 6.93 17.04
N GLN A 161 27.98 7.95 16.22
CA GLN A 161 26.97 8.93 15.82
C GLN A 161 26.13 8.40 14.67
N GLU A 162 24.84 8.73 14.66
CA GLU A 162 23.95 8.47 13.52
C GLU A 162 24.09 9.57 12.47
N LEU A 163 24.72 9.23 11.35
CA LEU A 163 25.16 10.18 10.35
C LEU A 163 24.68 9.82 8.93
N GLY A 164 24.20 10.80 8.17
CA GLY A 164 24.01 10.64 6.72
C GLY A 164 22.88 9.69 6.32
N ASN A 165 21.95 9.37 7.22
CA ASN A 165 20.86 8.45 6.91
C ASN A 165 19.78 9.15 6.09
N THR A 166 19.16 8.43 5.16
CA THR A 166 18.10 8.99 4.28
C THR A 166 16.84 8.15 4.40
N VAL A 167 15.73 8.78 4.78
CA VAL A 167 14.38 8.20 4.74
C VAL A 167 13.58 9.00 3.73
N SER A 168 13.32 8.42 2.55
CA SER A 168 12.65 9.16 1.47
C SER A 168 11.66 8.37 0.66
N ASN A 169 10.67 9.04 0.04
CA ASN A 169 9.70 8.37 -0.81
C ASN A 169 9.02 7.17 -0.13
N ASN A 170 8.78 7.19 1.19
CA ASN A 170 8.03 6.13 1.87
C ASN A 170 6.58 6.57 2.07
N TYR A 171 5.66 5.60 2.03
CA TYR A 171 4.26 5.79 2.38
C TYR A 171 4.01 5.21 3.78
N ILE A 172 3.61 6.04 4.73
CA ILE A 172 3.44 5.67 6.13
C ILE A 172 2.01 6.03 6.53
N HIS A 173 1.20 5.04 6.89
CA HIS A 173 -0.19 5.27 7.26
C HIS A 173 -0.73 4.21 8.20
N ASP A 174 -1.74 4.54 9.02
CA ASP A 174 -2.34 3.61 9.97
C ASP A 174 -1.28 2.94 10.87
N ILE A 175 -0.39 3.75 11.44
CA ILE A 175 0.65 3.31 12.38
C ILE A 175 0.34 3.78 13.79
N ALA A 176 1.12 3.30 14.75
CA ALA A 176 0.88 3.50 16.16
C ALA A 176 -0.54 3.07 16.60
N VAL A 177 -1.09 2.00 16.02
CA VAL A 177 -2.51 1.59 16.22
C VAL A 177 -2.82 1.14 17.65
N GLU A 178 -1.79 0.81 18.44
CA GLU A 178 -1.91 0.43 19.86
C GLU A 178 -1.17 1.40 20.79
N TYR A 179 0.09 1.70 20.50
CA TYR A 179 0.94 2.61 21.30
C TYR A 179 0.89 4.01 20.69
N HIS A 180 -0.20 4.73 21.00
CA HIS A 180 -0.59 5.97 20.33
C HIS A 180 0.41 7.14 20.43
N GLY A 181 1.42 7.07 21.30
CA GLY A 181 2.52 8.04 21.34
C GLY A 181 3.57 7.86 20.24
N GLY A 182 3.48 6.78 19.45
CA GLY A 182 4.30 6.55 18.26
C GLY A 182 4.09 7.59 17.17
N VAL A 183 5.12 7.80 16.35
CA VAL A 183 5.16 8.81 15.27
C VAL A 183 5.46 8.15 13.91
N GLY A 184 5.23 8.87 12.81
CA GLY A 184 5.61 8.37 11.48
C GLY A 184 7.12 8.17 11.38
N LEU A 185 7.88 9.26 11.55
CA LEU A 185 9.35 9.24 11.53
C LEU A 185 9.91 9.83 12.84
N MET A 186 10.79 9.09 13.50
CA MET A 186 11.54 9.55 14.67
C MET A 186 13.02 9.71 14.35
N GLY A 187 13.54 10.92 14.45
CA GLY A 187 14.98 11.20 14.50
C GLY A 187 15.39 11.60 15.92
N GLY A 188 16.22 10.80 16.57
CA GLY A 188 16.82 11.13 17.87
C GLY A 188 17.94 12.18 17.74
N TYR A 189 19.06 11.95 18.42
CA TYR A 189 20.29 12.65 18.08
C TYR A 189 20.82 12.09 16.75
N THR A 190 20.92 12.94 15.73
CA THR A 190 21.42 12.56 14.41
C THR A 190 21.96 13.78 13.67
N ALA A 191 22.90 13.58 12.75
CA ALA A 191 23.42 14.65 11.92
C ALA A 191 23.49 14.28 10.44
N ASN A 192 23.30 15.26 9.56
CA ASN A 192 23.22 15.04 8.11
C ASN A 192 22.14 14.03 7.69
N THR A 193 21.09 13.85 8.50
CA THR A 193 19.99 12.93 8.17
C THR A 193 18.92 13.66 7.37
N THR A 194 18.39 12.99 6.35
CA THR A 194 17.37 13.53 5.44
C THR A 194 16.07 12.74 5.57
N PHE A 195 14.98 13.45 5.87
CA PHE A 195 13.61 12.97 5.78
C PHE A 195 12.92 13.72 4.63
N ALA A 196 12.80 13.10 3.46
CA ALA A 196 12.31 13.81 2.28
C ALA A 196 11.36 13.05 1.38
N HIS A 197 10.40 13.75 0.76
CA HIS A 197 9.45 13.14 -0.18
C HIS A 197 8.65 11.96 0.41
N ASN A 198 8.49 11.87 1.72
CA ASN A 198 7.61 10.87 2.32
C ASN A 198 6.17 11.38 2.31
N GLU A 199 5.22 10.44 2.24
CA GLU A 199 3.81 10.71 2.50
C GLU A 199 3.42 10.01 3.81
N ILE A 200 2.93 10.79 4.78
CA ILE A 200 2.55 10.33 6.11
C ILE A 200 1.08 10.69 6.33
N ALA A 201 0.25 9.68 6.55
CA ALA A 201 -1.20 9.82 6.67
C ALA A 201 -1.74 9.10 7.91
N ASP A 202 -2.90 9.50 8.42
CA ASP A 202 -3.68 8.74 9.41
C ASP A 202 -2.85 8.30 10.64
N VAL A 203 -2.17 9.28 11.27
CA VAL A 203 -1.34 9.03 12.45
C VAL A 203 -1.96 9.61 13.73
N PRO A 204 -1.92 8.88 14.86
CA PRO A 204 -2.56 9.33 16.09
C PRO A 204 -1.84 10.54 16.72
N TYR A 205 -0.55 10.72 16.46
CA TYR A 205 0.31 11.77 17.00
C TYR A 205 1.09 12.51 15.89
N SER A 206 2.36 12.86 16.11
CA SER A 206 3.13 13.68 15.18
C SER A 206 3.57 12.90 13.94
N GLY A 207 3.66 13.58 12.79
CA GLY A 207 4.15 12.99 11.54
C GLY A 207 5.65 12.71 11.60
N ILE A 208 6.44 13.75 11.85
CA ILE A 208 7.90 13.68 12.01
C ILE A 208 8.30 14.33 13.33
N SER A 209 9.08 13.62 14.15
CA SER A 209 9.70 14.13 15.38
C SER A 209 11.22 14.11 15.24
N LEU A 210 11.90 15.24 15.44
CA LEU A 210 13.36 15.35 15.32
C LEU A 210 14.01 16.02 16.53
N GLY A 211 15.04 15.36 17.08
CA GLY A 211 15.77 15.84 18.25
C GLY A 211 15.21 15.34 19.56
N TRP A 212 15.91 15.66 20.65
CA TRP A 212 15.54 15.21 22.00
C TRP A 212 16.19 16.04 23.10
N GLY A 213 15.68 15.91 24.32
CA GLY A 213 16.41 16.26 25.54
C GLY A 213 16.08 17.63 26.13
N TRP A 214 15.10 18.35 25.58
CA TRP A 214 14.57 19.61 26.14
C TRP A 214 15.67 20.60 26.58
N GLY A 215 16.70 20.76 25.72
CA GLY A 215 17.85 21.64 25.97
C GLY A 215 19.18 20.93 26.24
N VAL A 216 19.22 19.61 26.18
CA VAL A 216 20.50 18.87 26.16
C VAL A 216 21.24 19.16 24.84
N THR A 217 22.44 19.75 24.94
CA THR A 217 23.36 19.88 23.80
C THR A 217 23.82 18.51 23.34
N SER A 218 23.79 18.29 22.02
CA SER A 218 24.18 17.03 21.38
C SER A 218 25.02 17.29 20.12
N TYR A 219 25.38 16.22 19.41
CA TYR A 219 26.01 16.32 18.09
C TYR A 219 25.02 16.58 16.94
N ALA A 220 23.72 16.73 17.23
CA ALA A 220 22.69 16.87 16.19
C ALA A 220 22.83 18.17 15.40
N GLN A 221 22.94 18.06 14.07
CA GLN A 221 23.17 19.20 13.18
C GLN A 221 22.88 18.83 11.73
N ASN A 222 22.65 19.84 10.89
CA ASN A 222 22.54 19.72 9.43
C ASN A 222 21.53 18.67 8.94
N ASN A 223 20.45 18.46 9.68
CA ASN A 223 19.38 17.57 9.23
C ASN A 223 18.48 18.30 8.24
N GLU A 224 17.72 17.54 7.47
CA GLU A 224 16.85 18.09 6.42
C GLU A 224 15.49 17.39 6.44
N ILE A 225 14.43 18.18 6.64
CA ILE A 225 13.04 17.71 6.53
C ILE A 225 12.42 18.45 5.35
N ALA A 226 12.37 17.79 4.19
CA ALA A 226 12.09 18.45 2.92
C ALA A 226 11.01 17.76 2.07
N ASN A 227 10.12 18.51 1.44
CA ASN A 227 9.18 17.97 0.45
C ASN A 227 8.28 16.82 0.94
N ASN A 228 8.01 16.72 2.25
CA ASN A 228 7.10 15.69 2.77
C ASN A 228 5.63 16.15 2.63
N LEU A 229 4.74 15.19 2.39
CA LEU A 229 3.30 15.36 2.47
C LEU A 229 2.82 14.72 3.77
N ILE A 230 2.23 15.49 4.68
CA ILE A 230 1.74 14.98 5.97
C ILE A 230 0.28 15.37 6.15
N HIS A 231 -0.61 14.42 6.29
CA HIS A 231 -2.01 14.75 6.47
C HIS A 231 -2.72 13.82 7.43
N ASP A 232 -3.85 14.28 7.95
CA ASP A 232 -4.65 13.53 8.91
C ASP A 232 -3.73 13.06 10.06
N HIS A 233 -2.97 14.01 10.61
CA HIS A 233 -2.01 13.82 11.70
C HIS A 233 -2.54 14.36 13.02
N VAL A 234 -1.98 13.88 14.13
CA VAL A 234 -2.39 14.25 15.50
C VAL A 234 -3.90 14.02 15.68
N GLN A 235 -4.39 12.87 15.18
CA GLN A 235 -5.82 12.54 15.12
C GLN A 235 -6.40 12.12 16.47
N LEU A 236 -5.55 11.63 17.38
CA LEU A 236 -5.97 11.09 18.66
C LEU A 236 -5.36 11.82 19.85
N LEU A 237 -4.04 12.05 19.82
CA LEU A 237 -3.33 12.76 20.87
C LEU A 237 -3.35 14.28 20.63
N VAL A 238 -2.94 15.03 21.64
CA VAL A 238 -2.69 16.48 21.59
C VAL A 238 -1.19 16.75 21.73
N ASP A 239 -0.77 18.02 21.69
CA ASP A 239 0.62 18.43 21.94
C ASP A 239 1.63 17.82 20.96
N GLY A 240 1.26 17.84 19.67
CA GLY A 240 2.04 17.34 18.55
C GLY A 240 1.82 18.19 17.30
N GLY A 241 2.58 17.90 16.26
CA GLY A 241 2.52 18.63 14.99
C GLY A 241 2.80 17.72 13.79
N GLY A 242 2.59 18.23 12.58
CA GLY A 242 3.03 17.55 11.37
C GLY A 242 4.56 17.36 11.42
N ILE A 243 5.27 18.42 11.81
CA ILE A 243 6.70 18.39 12.08
C ILE A 243 6.96 18.98 13.46
N TYR A 244 7.52 18.16 14.34
CA TYR A 244 7.84 18.46 15.73
C TYR A 244 9.36 18.38 15.95
N THR A 245 9.94 19.32 16.69
CA THR A 245 11.40 19.32 16.96
C THR A 245 11.75 19.63 18.41
N LEU A 246 12.92 19.16 18.86
CA LEU A 246 13.47 19.44 20.18
C LEU A 246 14.97 19.79 20.12
N SER A 247 15.38 20.63 21.07
CA SER A 247 16.78 20.99 21.35
C SER A 247 17.54 21.63 20.17
N GLU A 248 18.81 21.95 20.41
CA GLU A 248 19.72 22.54 19.40
C GLU A 248 20.00 21.57 18.24
N GLN A 249 19.98 22.10 17.02
CA GLN A 249 20.04 21.34 15.76
C GLN A 249 21.06 21.94 14.77
N ALA A 250 22.24 22.35 15.28
CA ALA A 250 23.29 23.00 14.52
C ALA A 250 24.68 22.69 15.09
N ALA A 251 25.73 23.01 14.33
CA ALA A 251 27.10 22.95 14.84
C ALA A 251 27.31 23.96 15.97
N PRO A 252 28.28 23.75 16.89
CA PRO A 252 28.50 24.64 18.04
C PRO A 252 28.80 26.10 17.70
N ASP A 253 29.20 26.41 16.47
CA ASP A 253 29.42 27.78 15.97
C ASP A 253 28.16 28.41 15.34
N GLY A 254 27.02 27.72 15.40
CA GLY A 254 25.75 28.12 14.80
C GLY A 254 25.66 27.88 13.29
N SER A 255 26.70 27.29 12.67
CA SER A 255 26.67 26.86 11.27
C SER A 255 25.96 25.51 11.13
N GLN A 256 25.78 25.03 9.89
CA GLN A 256 25.21 23.70 9.63
C GLN A 256 23.82 23.50 10.28
N ARG A 257 22.98 24.53 10.16
CA ARG A 257 21.62 24.55 10.70
C ARG A 257 20.75 23.49 10.05
N THR A 258 19.92 22.81 10.84
CA THR A 258 18.86 21.96 10.32
C THR A 258 17.81 22.80 9.58
N ARG A 259 17.30 22.25 8.48
CA ARG A 259 16.37 22.93 7.57
C ARG A 259 15.06 22.16 7.45
N VAL A 260 13.94 22.86 7.58
CA VAL A 260 12.57 22.33 7.45
C VAL A 260 11.86 23.11 6.35
N HIS A 261 11.71 22.50 5.17
CA HIS A 261 11.22 23.25 4.01
C HIS A 261 10.45 22.48 2.94
N ASP A 262 9.67 23.23 2.15
CA ASP A 262 8.90 22.69 1.03
C ASP A 262 7.95 21.55 1.43
N ASN A 263 7.58 21.43 2.70
CA ASN A 263 6.64 20.42 3.18
C ASN A 263 5.21 20.93 3.01
N TYR A 264 4.29 20.03 2.70
CA TYR A 264 2.85 20.32 2.71
C TYR A 264 2.19 19.49 3.80
N MET A 265 1.50 20.17 4.71
CA MET A 265 0.81 19.53 5.82
C MET A 265 -0.64 20.00 5.93
N TYR A 266 -1.59 19.08 6.12
CA TYR A 266 -3.00 19.45 6.26
C TYR A 266 -3.84 18.52 7.13
N ASN A 267 -5.02 18.98 7.57
CA ASN A 267 -5.96 18.23 8.41
C ASN A 267 -5.37 17.77 9.76
N GLN A 268 -4.78 18.69 10.53
CA GLN A 268 -4.40 18.35 11.90
C GLN A 268 -5.66 18.15 12.76
N GLY A 269 -5.79 17.00 13.43
CA GLY A 269 -7.00 16.62 14.15
C GLY A 269 -7.23 17.39 15.47
N ASN A 270 -6.16 17.65 16.23
CA ASN A 270 -6.22 18.28 17.55
C ASN A 270 -5.35 19.55 17.66
N GLU A 271 -5.49 20.27 18.79
CA GLU A 271 -4.83 21.57 19.07
C GLU A 271 -3.28 21.54 18.92
N TYR A 272 -2.64 22.71 19.09
CA TYR A 272 -1.22 22.99 18.81
C TYR A 272 -0.93 23.22 17.32
N GLY A 273 0.35 23.37 16.95
CA GLY A 273 0.77 23.81 15.62
C GLY A 273 1.26 22.68 14.72
N SER A 274 0.98 22.73 13.42
CA SER A 274 1.57 21.77 12.48
C SER A 274 3.07 21.92 12.33
N LEU A 275 3.58 23.16 12.35
CA LEU A 275 5.00 23.43 12.57
C LEU A 275 5.22 23.66 14.06
N TYR A 276 5.87 22.72 14.72
CA TYR A 276 6.02 22.72 16.17
C TYR A 276 7.48 22.53 16.61
N PRO A 277 8.28 23.61 16.56
CA PRO A 277 9.50 23.65 17.36
C PRO A 277 9.14 23.72 18.85
N ASP A 278 9.39 22.62 19.57
CA ASP A 278 9.17 22.50 21.01
C ASP A 278 10.45 22.84 21.79
N GLU A 279 10.44 22.65 23.11
CA GLU A 279 11.40 23.16 24.08
C GLU A 279 12.85 23.09 23.61
N ALA A 280 13.52 24.25 23.72
CA ALA A 280 14.90 24.45 23.33
C ALA A 280 15.25 24.18 21.86
N SER A 281 14.27 23.98 20.98
CA SER A 281 14.49 23.99 19.53
C SER A 281 15.27 25.24 19.14
N ALA A 282 16.46 25.05 18.59
CA ALA A 282 17.36 26.15 18.31
C ALA A 282 18.22 25.94 17.06
N TYR A 283 18.54 27.08 16.44
CA TYR A 283 19.40 27.17 15.25
C TYR A 283 18.88 26.40 14.03
N MET A 284 17.60 26.61 13.69
CA MET A 284 16.95 25.96 12.54
C MET A 284 16.30 26.96 11.59
N ASP A 285 16.21 26.58 10.33
CA ASP A 285 15.56 27.38 9.28
C ASP A 285 14.28 26.68 8.80
N TRP A 286 13.15 27.38 8.89
CA TRP A 286 11.81 26.86 8.63
C TRP A 286 11.17 27.70 7.51
N TYR A 287 11.14 27.17 6.29
CA TYR A 287 10.73 27.97 5.14
C TYR A 287 10.02 27.24 4.04
N ASN A 288 9.25 27.95 3.21
CA ASN A 288 8.50 27.36 2.09
C ASN A 288 7.57 26.20 2.51
N ASN A 289 7.09 26.15 3.75
CA ASN A 289 6.13 25.12 4.15
C ASN A 289 4.70 25.60 3.90
N VAL A 290 3.81 24.72 3.45
CA VAL A 290 2.38 24.98 3.31
C VAL A 290 1.63 24.24 4.42
N VAL A 291 0.81 24.96 5.17
CA VAL A 291 -0.04 24.40 6.24
C VAL A 291 -1.51 24.73 5.95
N ALA A 292 -2.36 23.72 5.82
CA ALA A 292 -3.77 23.91 5.47
C ALA A 292 -4.73 23.16 6.41
N ASN A 293 -5.88 23.73 6.74
CA ASN A 293 -6.88 23.11 7.60
C ASN A 293 -6.29 22.57 8.92
N THR A 294 -5.70 23.46 9.71
CA THR A 294 -5.10 23.11 11.01
C THR A 294 -5.52 24.13 12.07
N PRO A 295 -5.54 23.77 13.36
CA PRO A 295 -5.90 24.71 14.42
C PRO A 295 -4.94 25.90 14.52
N ARG A 296 -3.66 25.66 14.26
CA ARG A 296 -2.58 26.64 14.30
C ARG A 296 -1.49 26.19 13.33
N TRP A 297 -0.90 27.14 12.62
CA TRP A 297 0.15 26.78 11.66
C TRP A 297 1.54 26.68 12.32
N LEU A 298 1.80 27.51 13.35
CA LEU A 298 3.08 27.57 14.06
C LEU A 298 2.90 27.61 15.59
N HIS A 299 3.66 26.80 16.32
CA HIS A 299 3.59 26.76 17.78
C HIS A 299 4.96 26.92 18.47
N ILE A 300 5.43 28.17 18.58
CA ILE A 300 6.60 28.53 19.41
C ILE A 300 6.10 29.05 20.76
N TRP A 301 6.08 28.23 21.81
CA TRP A 301 5.35 28.53 23.05
C TRP A 301 6.20 29.01 24.23
N THR A 302 7.50 28.74 24.23
CA THR A 302 8.42 29.06 25.32
C THR A 302 9.64 29.86 24.84
N PRO A 303 10.20 30.77 25.66
CA PRO A 303 11.42 31.52 25.33
C PRO A 303 12.67 30.65 25.15
N SER A 304 12.67 29.40 25.62
CA SER A 304 13.80 28.48 25.40
C SER A 304 13.94 28.11 23.92
N ILE A 305 12.85 28.15 23.14
CA ILE A 305 12.91 28.06 21.68
C ILE A 305 13.55 29.34 21.16
N ASN A 306 14.66 29.21 20.42
CA ASN A 306 15.45 30.39 20.08
C ASN A 306 16.21 30.29 18.75
N ASN A 307 16.66 31.45 18.24
CA ASN A 307 17.55 31.53 17.08
C ASN A 307 17.01 30.81 15.83
N LEU A 308 15.70 30.85 15.62
CA LEU A 308 15.04 30.27 14.43
C LEU A 308 14.86 31.32 13.35
N TYR A 309 14.95 30.90 12.09
CA TYR A 309 14.53 31.70 10.95
C TYR A 309 13.27 31.09 10.33
N VAL A 310 12.13 31.76 10.50
CA VAL A 310 10.83 31.28 10.03
C VAL A 310 10.36 32.20 8.90
N HIS A 311 10.46 31.75 7.65
CA HIS A 311 10.21 32.63 6.52
C HIS A 311 9.57 31.98 5.30
N ASP A 312 8.89 32.76 4.47
CA ASP A 312 8.28 32.29 3.20
C ASP A 312 7.33 31.08 3.37
N ASN A 313 6.74 30.89 4.55
CA ASN A 313 5.74 29.85 4.80
C ASN A 313 4.33 30.33 4.43
N PHE A 314 3.45 29.39 4.09
CA PHE A 314 2.08 29.64 3.66
C PHE A 314 1.09 28.93 4.59
N SER A 315 0.03 29.63 4.98
CA SER A 315 -1.02 29.06 5.82
C SER A 315 -2.40 29.63 5.50
N ASP A 316 -3.44 28.80 5.66
CA ASP A 316 -4.85 29.21 5.56
C ASP A 316 -5.46 29.66 6.89
N THR A 317 -4.69 29.55 7.97
CA THR A 317 -5.01 30.11 9.27
C THR A 317 -3.97 31.16 9.68
N THR A 318 -4.44 32.21 10.36
CA THR A 318 -3.56 33.21 10.98
C THR A 318 -3.10 32.80 12.39
N THR A 319 -3.68 31.74 12.96
CA THR A 319 -3.41 31.34 14.35
C THR A 319 -1.96 30.84 14.49
N ALA A 320 -1.18 31.47 15.37
CA ALA A 320 0.21 31.12 15.68
C ALA A 320 0.56 31.44 17.15
N THR A 321 1.50 30.68 17.73
CA THR A 321 2.16 31.01 19.01
C THR A 321 3.59 31.45 18.72
N THR A 322 4.00 32.59 19.27
CA THR A 322 5.29 33.25 18.93
C THR A 322 5.98 33.81 20.17
N ASN A 323 6.29 32.95 21.15
CA ASN A 323 6.87 33.33 22.44
C ASN A 323 8.39 33.08 22.54
N GLY A 324 9.05 32.77 21.42
CA GLY A 324 10.47 32.42 21.38
C GLY A 324 11.42 33.60 21.49
N THR A 325 12.70 33.32 21.69
CA THR A 325 13.76 34.33 21.80
C THR A 325 14.57 34.42 20.50
N ASN A 326 14.87 35.63 20.01
CA ASN A 326 15.69 35.82 18.81
C ASN A 326 15.16 35.05 17.58
N ILE A 327 13.84 35.09 17.37
CA ILE A 327 13.18 34.49 16.21
C ILE A 327 13.07 35.53 15.11
N THR A 328 13.51 35.19 13.90
CA THR A 328 13.34 36.03 12.72
C THR A 328 12.14 35.54 11.93
N TYR A 329 11.13 36.40 11.75
CA TYR A 329 9.97 36.14 10.88
C TYR A 329 10.05 37.00 9.62
N ALA A 330 9.94 36.40 8.44
CA ALA A 330 9.95 37.14 7.17
C ALA A 330 9.00 36.50 6.14
N ASN A 331 8.21 37.30 5.42
CA ASN A 331 7.40 36.82 4.28
C ASN A 331 6.50 35.60 4.57
N ASN A 332 6.04 35.39 5.80
CA ASN A 332 5.05 34.32 6.05
C ASN A 332 3.66 34.82 5.63
N TYR A 333 2.99 34.08 4.75
CA TYR A 333 1.72 34.43 4.14
C TYR A 333 0.58 33.62 4.78
N THR A 334 -0.29 34.29 5.55
CA THR A 334 -1.40 33.66 6.28
C THR A 334 -2.77 34.13 5.77
N SER A 335 -2.92 34.24 4.44
CA SER A 335 -4.14 34.77 3.79
C SER A 335 -5.10 33.69 3.27
N GLY A 336 -4.74 32.41 3.38
CA GLY A 336 -5.53 31.29 2.86
C GLY A 336 -5.80 31.33 1.36
N THR A 337 -6.85 30.63 0.95
CA THR A 337 -7.17 30.37 -0.47
C THR A 337 -7.73 31.61 -1.18
N PRO A 338 -7.42 31.82 -2.48
CA PRO A 338 -6.63 30.95 -3.35
C PRO A 338 -5.12 31.01 -3.04
N TRP A 339 -4.46 29.85 -3.10
CA TRP A 339 -3.03 29.74 -2.84
C TRP A 339 -2.19 30.51 -3.87
N PRO A 340 -1.14 31.24 -3.44
CA PRO A 340 -0.14 31.80 -4.35
C PRO A 340 0.55 30.71 -5.18
N SER A 341 1.09 31.07 -6.35
CA SER A 341 1.78 30.11 -7.22
C SER A 341 2.95 29.40 -6.54
N ALA A 342 3.66 30.09 -5.64
CA ALA A 342 4.73 29.49 -4.84
C ALA A 342 4.20 28.39 -3.91
N ALA A 343 3.11 28.64 -3.18
CA ALA A 343 2.44 27.64 -2.34
C ALA A 343 1.92 26.46 -3.17
N GLN A 344 1.33 26.72 -4.34
CA GLN A 344 0.86 25.65 -5.22
C GLN A 344 2.01 24.77 -5.75
N ALA A 345 3.18 25.35 -6.01
CA ALA A 345 4.36 24.58 -6.42
C ALA A 345 4.84 23.64 -5.31
N ILE A 346 4.80 24.10 -4.05
CA ILE A 346 5.10 23.26 -2.88
C ILE A 346 4.07 22.14 -2.73
N ILE A 347 2.77 22.45 -2.78
CA ILE A 347 1.68 21.45 -2.70
C ILE A 347 1.88 20.36 -3.77
N ASN A 348 2.18 20.75 -5.02
CA ASN A 348 2.35 19.80 -6.12
C ASN A 348 3.66 19.00 -6.06
N GLY A 349 4.67 19.50 -5.33
CA GLY A 349 6.00 18.89 -5.22
C GLY A 349 6.21 18.07 -3.94
N ALA A 350 5.30 18.17 -2.98
CA ALA A 350 5.34 17.44 -1.71
C ALA A 350 4.89 15.98 -1.87
N GLY A 351 5.41 15.11 -1.01
CA GLY A 351 5.10 13.69 -0.98
C GLY A 351 5.93 12.87 -1.97
N LEU A 352 5.39 11.71 -2.33
CA LEU A 352 6.11 10.72 -3.15
C LEU A 352 6.43 11.28 -4.54
N GLN A 353 7.67 11.08 -4.97
CA GLN A 353 8.07 11.38 -6.34
C GLN A 353 7.46 10.36 -7.31
N ALA A 354 7.28 10.75 -8.58
CA ALA A 354 6.60 9.94 -9.59
C ALA A 354 7.10 8.49 -9.71
N ALA A 355 8.40 8.25 -9.49
CA ALA A 355 9.01 6.92 -9.54
C ALA A 355 8.63 5.99 -8.37
N TYR A 356 7.94 6.51 -7.36
CA TYR A 356 7.52 5.80 -6.15
C TYR A 356 6.02 5.94 -5.87
N GLN A 357 5.25 6.64 -6.70
CA GLN A 357 3.80 6.77 -6.55
C GLN A 357 3.06 5.43 -6.62
N ASP A 358 3.68 4.39 -7.17
CA ASP A 358 3.15 3.03 -7.25
C ASP A 358 3.24 2.23 -5.94
N ILE A 359 4.00 2.71 -4.94
CA ILE A 359 4.13 2.04 -3.62
C ILE A 359 2.96 2.37 -2.72
N LYS A 360 2.41 3.59 -2.85
CA LYS A 360 1.13 3.89 -2.27
C LYS A 360 0.26 2.80 -2.87
N PRO A 361 -0.36 1.89 -2.07
CA PRO A 361 -1.47 1.11 -2.59
C PRO A 361 -2.26 2.20 -3.26
N THR A 362 -2.36 2.17 -4.60
CA THR A 362 -2.94 3.30 -5.36
C THR A 362 -4.13 3.75 -4.55
N SER A 363 -4.45 5.03 -4.41
CA SER A 363 -5.83 5.37 -4.02
C SER A 363 -6.69 4.50 -4.93
N ALA A 364 -7.18 3.35 -4.41
CA ALA A 364 -7.07 2.13 -5.21
C ALA A 364 -7.84 2.41 -6.46
N THR A 365 -7.21 2.27 -7.64
CA THR A 365 -7.79 2.83 -8.86
C THR A 365 -9.24 2.41 -8.85
N ASN A 366 -10.16 3.36 -8.63
CA ASN A 366 -11.51 2.98 -8.26
C ASN A 366 -12.03 2.22 -9.48
N LEU A 367 -12.12 0.90 -9.34
CA LEU A 367 -12.34 0.00 -10.46
C LEU A 367 -13.72 0.25 -11.05
N ALA A 368 -14.63 0.84 -10.25
CA ALA A 368 -15.96 1.26 -10.66
C ALA A 368 -15.98 2.63 -11.33
N LEU A 369 -14.94 3.46 -11.20
CA LEU A 369 -14.93 4.85 -11.70
C LEU A 369 -15.24 4.91 -13.20
N ASN A 370 -16.32 5.61 -13.53
CA ASN A 370 -16.85 5.81 -14.89
C ASN A 370 -17.12 4.51 -15.67
N LYS A 371 -17.24 3.37 -14.97
CA LYS A 371 -17.67 2.11 -15.56
C LYS A 371 -19.16 2.09 -15.83
N SER A 372 -19.58 1.16 -16.68
CA SER A 372 -20.99 0.95 -16.97
C SER A 372 -21.73 0.51 -15.71
N ALA A 373 -22.65 1.35 -15.24
CA ALA A 373 -23.49 1.08 -14.09
C ALA A 373 -24.96 0.97 -14.49
N SER A 374 -25.71 0.14 -13.77
CA SER A 374 -27.16 -0.04 -13.91
C SER A 374 -27.80 -0.15 -12.53
N ALA A 375 -29.12 0.01 -12.46
CA ALA A 375 -29.86 -0.04 -11.21
C ALA A 375 -31.25 -0.65 -11.40
N SER A 376 -31.93 -0.97 -10.31
CA SER A 376 -33.31 -1.47 -10.31
C SER A 376 -34.27 -0.47 -10.96
N THR A 377 -34.25 0.78 -10.48
CA THR A 377 -34.96 1.93 -11.04
C THR A 377 -34.17 3.21 -10.79
N GLU A 378 -34.56 4.28 -11.46
CA GLU A 378 -33.96 5.62 -11.29
C GLU A 378 -35.08 6.63 -11.02
N TYR A 379 -34.91 7.48 -10.01
CA TYR A 379 -35.86 8.54 -9.68
C TYR A 379 -36.00 9.53 -10.85
N SER A 380 -34.88 9.89 -11.47
CA SER A 380 -34.80 10.75 -12.63
C SER A 380 -33.44 10.58 -13.33
N PRO A 381 -33.26 11.12 -14.55
CA PRO A 381 -31.96 11.11 -15.23
C PRO A 381 -30.83 11.81 -14.45
N GLN A 382 -31.16 12.74 -13.55
CA GLN A 382 -30.19 13.41 -12.69
C GLN A 382 -29.73 12.54 -11.51
N CYS A 383 -30.47 11.48 -11.19
CA CYS A 383 -30.18 10.49 -10.15
C CYS A 383 -29.83 9.11 -10.75
N ALA A 384 -29.33 9.09 -11.99
CA ALA A 384 -29.07 7.86 -12.73
C ALA A 384 -27.99 6.99 -12.07
N ALA A 385 -27.94 5.70 -12.39
CA ALA A 385 -26.97 4.77 -11.83
C ALA A 385 -25.51 5.24 -11.98
N ALA A 386 -25.18 5.86 -13.12
CA ALA A 386 -23.84 6.40 -13.38
C ALA A 386 -23.40 7.54 -12.42
N LYS A 387 -24.32 8.08 -11.62
CA LYS A 387 -23.99 9.10 -10.60
C LYS A 387 -23.32 8.53 -9.38
N ALA A 388 -23.47 7.24 -9.10
CA ALA A 388 -22.86 6.58 -7.95
C ALA A 388 -21.47 6.00 -8.22
N ASN A 389 -20.84 6.32 -9.36
CA ASN A 389 -19.47 5.88 -9.67
C ASN A 389 -18.71 6.87 -10.56
N ASN A 390 -19.02 8.16 -10.47
CA ASN A 390 -18.44 9.18 -11.35
C ASN A 390 -17.27 9.94 -10.70
N GLY A 391 -16.93 9.61 -9.46
CA GLY A 391 -15.88 10.27 -8.69
C GLY A 391 -16.27 11.63 -8.11
N SER A 392 -17.56 12.01 -8.16
CA SER A 392 -18.07 13.26 -7.63
C SER A 392 -19.05 13.00 -6.49
N THR A 393 -18.72 13.50 -5.31
CA THR A 393 -19.60 13.51 -4.14
C THR A 393 -20.20 14.92 -3.91
N ASP A 394 -20.18 15.77 -4.94
CA ASP A 394 -20.52 17.19 -4.82
C ASP A 394 -22.00 17.38 -4.47
N ALA A 395 -22.25 18.05 -3.35
CA ALA A 395 -23.56 18.38 -2.84
C ALA A 395 -24.29 19.47 -3.66
N SER A 396 -23.61 20.10 -4.63
CA SER A 396 -24.17 21.13 -5.51
C SER A 396 -24.95 20.57 -6.71
N ASP A 397 -24.76 19.28 -7.05
CA ASP A 397 -25.56 18.59 -8.07
C ASP A 397 -26.97 18.30 -7.55
N SER A 398 -27.98 18.49 -8.40
CA SER A 398 -29.41 18.38 -8.10
C SER A 398 -29.84 17.05 -7.45
N CYS A 399 -29.07 15.98 -7.61
CA CYS A 399 -29.27 14.71 -6.88
C CYS A 399 -28.05 14.27 -6.07
N GLY A 400 -26.82 14.49 -6.57
CA GLY A 400 -25.58 14.19 -5.85
C GLY A 400 -25.30 12.70 -5.64
N GLY A 401 -25.94 11.82 -6.44
CA GLY A 401 -25.83 10.36 -6.33
C GLY A 401 -26.93 9.61 -7.09
N TRP A 402 -26.93 8.28 -7.01
CA TRP A 402 -28.04 7.45 -7.49
C TRP A 402 -29.19 7.40 -6.48
N SER A 403 -30.42 7.44 -7.00
CA SER A 403 -31.64 7.28 -6.22
C SER A 403 -32.69 6.44 -6.97
N PRO A 404 -33.33 5.46 -6.33
CA PRO A 404 -34.41 4.68 -6.95
C PRO A 404 -35.72 5.48 -7.01
N SER A 405 -36.65 5.01 -7.83
CA SER A 405 -37.99 5.63 -8.02
C SER A 405 -38.87 5.64 -6.77
N GLY A 406 -38.51 4.88 -5.73
CA GLY A 406 -39.24 4.77 -4.46
C GLY A 406 -40.31 3.67 -4.43
N GLY A 407 -40.60 3.01 -5.55
CA GLY A 407 -41.51 1.85 -5.63
C GLY A 407 -40.85 0.49 -5.35
N ASP A 408 -39.52 0.45 -5.26
CA ASP A 408 -38.75 -0.77 -5.13
C ASP A 408 -38.73 -1.26 -3.68
N ALA A 409 -39.15 -2.51 -3.45
CA ALA A 409 -39.03 -3.13 -2.12
C ALA A 409 -37.57 -3.40 -1.75
N ASN A 410 -36.75 -3.75 -2.75
CA ASN A 410 -35.32 -4.04 -2.61
C ASN A 410 -34.52 -3.36 -3.74
N PRO A 411 -34.33 -2.03 -3.68
CA PRO A 411 -33.56 -1.33 -4.71
C PRO A 411 -32.10 -1.78 -4.73
N TRP A 412 -31.51 -1.80 -5.92
CA TRP A 412 -30.12 -2.16 -6.12
C TRP A 412 -29.44 -1.27 -7.17
N TRP A 413 -28.13 -1.11 -7.00
CA TRP A 413 -27.21 -0.48 -7.95
C TRP A 413 -26.08 -1.47 -8.27
N GLN A 414 -25.63 -1.53 -9.52
CA GLN A 414 -24.63 -2.48 -9.99
C GLN A 414 -23.64 -1.83 -10.96
N VAL A 415 -22.38 -2.28 -10.92
CA VAL A 415 -21.33 -1.88 -11.86
C VAL A 415 -20.67 -3.09 -12.52
N ASP A 416 -20.35 -2.98 -13.81
CA ASP A 416 -19.46 -3.89 -14.54
C ASP A 416 -18.04 -3.31 -14.58
N LEU A 417 -17.10 -3.95 -13.89
CA LEU A 417 -15.71 -3.51 -13.81
C LEU A 417 -14.96 -3.67 -15.16
N GLY A 418 -15.53 -4.43 -16.09
CA GLY A 418 -14.99 -4.76 -17.42
C GLY A 418 -14.05 -5.96 -17.42
N SER A 419 -13.57 -6.40 -16.26
CA SER A 419 -12.74 -7.61 -16.05
C SER A 419 -12.93 -8.11 -14.62
N ALA A 420 -12.52 -9.35 -14.33
CA ALA A 420 -12.57 -9.87 -12.97
C ALA A 420 -11.36 -9.39 -12.14
N TYR A 421 -11.62 -8.85 -10.95
CA TYR A 421 -10.61 -8.35 -10.01
C TYR A 421 -10.74 -9.07 -8.69
N ARG A 422 -9.62 -9.37 -8.03
CA ARG A 422 -9.65 -9.69 -6.60
C ARG A 422 -9.93 -8.39 -5.87
N ILE A 423 -11.16 -8.25 -5.36
CA ILE A 423 -11.58 -7.07 -4.62
C ILE A 423 -10.93 -7.12 -3.23
N THR A 424 -10.22 -6.07 -2.87
CA THR A 424 -9.49 -5.95 -1.60
C THR A 424 -10.15 -4.97 -0.65
N ALA A 425 -10.93 -4.02 -1.18
CA ALA A 425 -11.72 -3.11 -0.36
C ALA A 425 -12.92 -2.54 -1.14
N LEU A 426 -13.92 -2.10 -0.39
CA LEU A 426 -15.12 -1.46 -0.90
C LEU A 426 -15.42 -0.22 -0.05
N GLU A 427 -15.88 0.84 -0.70
CA GLU A 427 -16.46 2.00 -0.03
C GLU A 427 -17.82 2.34 -0.60
N LEU A 428 -18.74 2.78 0.27
CA LEU A 428 -20.01 3.38 -0.09
C LEU A 428 -20.13 4.73 0.61
N VAL A 429 -20.10 5.80 -0.17
CA VAL A 429 -20.30 7.17 0.31
C VAL A 429 -21.79 7.43 0.45
N THR A 430 -22.21 7.75 1.66
CA THR A 430 -23.62 8.09 1.93
C THR A 430 -23.95 9.50 1.42
N ARG A 431 -25.23 9.87 1.42
CA ARG A 431 -25.69 11.18 0.93
C ARG A 431 -24.90 12.34 1.54
N GLN A 432 -24.43 13.24 0.67
CA GLN A 432 -23.62 14.41 1.04
C GLN A 432 -24.41 15.74 1.06
N ASN A 433 -25.62 15.78 0.49
CA ASN A 433 -26.40 17.01 0.35
C ASN A 433 -27.63 17.11 1.26
N CYS A 434 -27.99 18.38 1.51
CA CYS A 434 -29.20 19.04 2.03
C CYS A 434 -30.20 18.38 3.01
N CYS A 435 -30.12 17.09 3.34
CA CYS A 435 -30.88 16.51 4.44
C CYS A 435 -30.42 15.10 4.82
N ASP A 436 -30.31 14.85 6.13
CA ASP A 436 -30.07 13.50 6.65
C ASP A 436 -31.32 12.62 6.49
N ASN A 437 -31.10 11.40 6.02
CA ASN A 437 -32.07 10.31 6.06
C ASN A 437 -31.37 9.06 6.59
N PRO A 438 -31.42 8.81 7.91
CA PRO A 438 -30.75 7.68 8.55
C PRO A 438 -31.10 6.33 7.92
N SER A 439 -32.34 6.17 7.44
CA SER A 439 -32.79 4.92 6.83
C SER A 439 -32.00 4.51 5.59
N THR A 440 -31.38 5.46 4.87
CA THR A 440 -30.57 5.19 3.68
C THR A 440 -29.13 4.78 4.00
N ARG A 441 -28.70 4.95 5.25
CA ARG A 441 -27.32 4.76 5.72
C ARG A 441 -27.21 3.62 6.74
N GLN A 442 -28.18 2.69 6.66
CA GLN A 442 -28.29 1.48 7.49
C GLN A 442 -28.75 0.26 6.64
N GLY A 443 -28.41 -0.96 7.01
CA GLY A 443 -28.95 -2.22 6.51
C GLY A 443 -28.80 -2.45 5.01
N PHE A 444 -27.60 -2.31 4.44
CA PHE A 444 -27.32 -2.58 3.02
C PHE A 444 -26.17 -3.59 2.84
N ASP A 445 -26.15 -4.28 1.70
CA ASP A 445 -25.11 -5.23 1.30
C ASP A 445 -24.34 -4.73 0.09
N LEU A 446 -23.03 -5.01 0.05
CA LEU A 446 -22.21 -4.99 -1.15
C LEU A 446 -21.90 -6.44 -1.54
N GLN A 447 -22.36 -6.81 -2.73
CA GLN A 447 -22.29 -8.16 -3.30
C GLN A 447 -21.37 -8.16 -4.52
N ALA A 448 -20.75 -9.30 -4.82
CA ALA A 448 -19.97 -9.48 -6.03
C ALA A 448 -20.31 -10.79 -6.76
N SER A 449 -20.18 -10.77 -8.08
CA SER A 449 -20.48 -11.93 -8.94
C SER A 449 -19.67 -11.89 -10.25
N ASN A 450 -19.60 -13.05 -10.92
CA ASN A 450 -19.18 -13.17 -12.31
C ASN A 450 -20.37 -13.40 -13.26
N ASP A 451 -21.59 -13.46 -12.73
CA ASP A 451 -22.85 -13.50 -13.47
C ASP A 451 -23.53 -12.11 -13.40
N PRO A 452 -23.75 -11.42 -14.53
CA PRO A 452 -24.37 -10.10 -14.53
C PRO A 452 -25.81 -10.09 -14.00
N SER A 453 -26.49 -11.24 -13.94
CA SER A 453 -27.83 -11.36 -13.35
C SER A 453 -27.82 -11.42 -11.82
N PHE A 454 -26.67 -11.77 -11.21
CA PHE A 454 -26.52 -12.10 -9.80
C PHE A 454 -27.45 -13.24 -9.34
N ALA A 455 -27.67 -14.25 -10.19
CA ALA A 455 -28.33 -15.49 -9.74
C ALA A 455 -27.50 -16.21 -8.67
N THR A 456 -26.17 -16.09 -8.76
CA THR A 456 -25.20 -16.42 -7.71
C THR A 456 -24.35 -15.20 -7.38
N TYR A 457 -24.01 -15.02 -6.12
CA TYR A 457 -23.17 -13.91 -5.65
C TYR A 457 -22.55 -14.24 -4.29
N THR A 458 -21.52 -13.46 -3.95
CA THR A 458 -20.89 -13.44 -2.63
C THR A 458 -21.13 -12.07 -2.00
N VAL A 459 -21.49 -12.01 -0.73
CA VAL A 459 -21.56 -10.74 0.01
C VAL A 459 -20.13 -10.41 0.48
N LEU A 460 -19.56 -9.32 -0.05
CA LEU A 460 -18.21 -8.87 0.28
C LEU A 460 -18.17 -7.91 1.47
N GLY A 461 -19.32 -7.29 1.78
CA GLY A 461 -19.49 -6.60 3.05
C GLY A 461 -20.95 -6.22 3.28
N ASN A 462 -21.30 -6.09 4.54
CA ASN A 462 -22.64 -5.75 4.99
C ASN A 462 -22.54 -4.56 5.97
N GLN A 463 -23.51 -3.66 5.88
CA GLN A 463 -23.69 -2.59 6.84
C GLN A 463 -24.95 -2.88 7.66
N GLU A 464 -24.82 -2.81 8.98
CA GLU A 464 -25.83 -3.24 9.95
C GLU A 464 -27.03 -2.28 10.09
N THR A 465 -27.98 -2.63 10.95
CA THR A 465 -29.24 -1.88 11.12
C THR A 465 -29.08 -0.53 11.81
N SER A 466 -27.95 -0.26 12.46
CA SER A 466 -27.63 1.04 13.03
C SER A 466 -27.16 2.00 11.93
N PRO A 467 -27.73 3.21 11.82
CA PRO A 467 -27.31 4.16 10.81
C PRO A 467 -25.92 4.70 11.11
N LEU A 468 -25.13 4.90 10.06
CA LEU A 468 -23.82 5.55 10.15
C LEU A 468 -23.95 7.00 10.67
N PRO A 469 -22.85 7.73 10.88
CA PRO A 469 -22.90 9.19 11.00
C PRO A 469 -23.38 9.85 9.68
N TYR A 470 -24.03 11.01 9.78
CA TYR A 470 -24.43 11.79 8.59
C TYR A 470 -23.19 12.13 7.75
N GLN A 471 -23.31 11.99 6.42
CA GLN A 471 -22.24 12.19 5.43
C GLN A 471 -21.04 11.23 5.56
N ALA A 472 -21.15 10.16 6.33
CA ALA A 472 -20.08 9.17 6.45
C ALA A 472 -19.85 8.39 5.15
N THR A 473 -18.65 7.82 5.06
CA THR A 473 -18.32 6.74 4.13
C THR A 473 -18.31 5.44 4.90
N TRP A 474 -19.03 4.45 4.39
CA TRP A 474 -18.87 3.07 4.85
C TRP A 474 -17.70 2.44 4.10
N SER A 475 -16.84 1.72 4.79
CA SER A 475 -15.73 0.98 4.21
C SER A 475 -15.71 -0.47 4.71
N ALA A 476 -15.25 -1.37 3.87
CA ALA A 476 -14.95 -2.75 4.23
C ALA A 476 -13.69 -3.23 3.54
N THR A 477 -12.80 -3.84 4.30
CA THR A 477 -11.69 -4.65 3.77
C THR A 477 -12.25 -6.01 3.36
N VAL A 478 -11.85 -6.49 2.18
CA VAL A 478 -12.32 -7.74 1.61
C VAL A 478 -11.17 -8.74 1.58
N ASP A 479 -11.29 -9.82 2.34
CA ASP A 479 -10.37 -10.95 2.32
C ASP A 479 -10.97 -12.15 1.58
N ASP A 480 -11.44 -11.92 0.35
CA ASP A 480 -11.86 -12.96 -0.58
C ASP A 480 -10.77 -13.13 -1.66
N PRO A 481 -10.20 -14.33 -1.85
CA PRO A 481 -9.23 -14.58 -2.92
C PRO A 481 -9.88 -14.63 -4.31
N THR A 482 -11.20 -14.74 -4.40
CA THR A 482 -11.96 -14.87 -5.64
C THR A 482 -11.97 -13.56 -6.42
N ALA A 483 -11.77 -13.65 -7.73
CA ALA A 483 -11.90 -12.51 -8.62
C ALA A 483 -13.35 -12.35 -9.12
N TYR A 484 -13.88 -11.13 -9.08
CA TYR A 484 -15.23 -10.79 -9.49
C TYR A 484 -15.25 -9.67 -10.52
N ARG A 485 -16.16 -9.76 -11.50
CA ARG A 485 -16.36 -8.73 -12.54
C ARG A 485 -17.45 -7.73 -12.18
N TYR A 486 -18.48 -8.14 -11.46
CA TYR A 486 -19.61 -7.29 -11.12
C TYR A 486 -19.70 -7.05 -9.62
N VAL A 487 -20.02 -5.82 -9.23
CA VAL A 487 -20.33 -5.44 -7.84
C VAL A 487 -21.73 -4.83 -7.78
N ARG A 488 -22.52 -5.19 -6.77
CA ARG A 488 -23.88 -4.71 -6.55
C ARG A 488 -24.07 -4.23 -5.12
N ALA A 489 -24.56 -3.01 -4.94
CA ALA A 489 -25.09 -2.51 -3.68
C ALA A 489 -26.59 -2.74 -3.63
N THR A 490 -27.12 -3.34 -2.56
CA THR A 490 -28.56 -3.62 -2.43
C THR A 490 -29.03 -3.42 -1.00
N LYS A 491 -30.32 -3.09 -0.85
CA LYS A 491 -30.92 -2.80 0.45
C LYS A 491 -32.40 -3.14 0.46
N ALA A 492 -32.93 -3.55 1.61
CA ALA A 492 -34.37 -3.58 1.86
C ALA A 492 -34.88 -2.17 2.22
N GLY A 493 -35.89 -1.69 1.48
CA GLY A 493 -36.43 -0.34 1.60
C GLY A 493 -35.63 0.72 0.83
N TYR A 494 -36.05 1.98 0.93
CA TYR A 494 -35.47 3.08 0.16
C TYR A 494 -33.95 3.22 0.37
N PHE A 495 -33.23 3.55 -0.71
CA PHE A 495 -31.77 3.65 -0.71
C PHE A 495 -31.31 4.91 -1.44
N PHE A 496 -30.09 5.34 -1.17
CA PHE A 496 -29.43 6.44 -1.85
C PHE A 496 -27.92 6.21 -1.75
N ILE A 497 -27.21 6.39 -2.85
CA ILE A 497 -25.76 6.18 -2.89
C ILE A 497 -25.12 7.39 -3.55
N ALA A 498 -24.24 8.09 -2.83
CA ALA A 498 -23.50 9.20 -3.43
C ALA A 498 -22.39 8.67 -4.33
N GLU A 499 -21.63 7.68 -3.87
CA GLU A 499 -20.56 7.05 -4.64
C GLU A 499 -20.30 5.63 -4.10
N VAL A 500 -19.98 4.67 -4.98
CA VAL A 500 -19.41 3.37 -4.67
C VAL A 500 -18.00 3.35 -5.23
N ARG A 501 -17.03 2.99 -4.39
CA ARG A 501 -15.65 2.80 -4.82
C ARG A 501 -15.27 1.34 -4.61
N VAL A 502 -14.71 0.75 -5.66
CA VAL A 502 -14.28 -0.66 -5.66
C VAL A 502 -12.79 -0.70 -5.84
N PHE A 503 -12.12 -1.40 -4.94
CA PHE A 503 -10.67 -1.47 -4.88
C PHE A 503 -10.24 -2.92 -4.99
N GLY A 504 -9.19 -3.17 -5.76
CA GLY A 504 -8.74 -4.54 -5.98
C GLY A 504 -7.54 -4.61 -6.91
N THR A 505 -6.98 -5.80 -7.00
CA THR A 505 -5.91 -6.11 -7.92
C THR A 505 -6.48 -6.87 -9.11
N ALA A 506 -5.97 -6.58 -10.30
CA ALA A 506 -6.26 -7.41 -11.47
C ALA A 506 -5.83 -8.84 -11.15
N SER A 507 -6.72 -9.80 -11.38
CA SER A 507 -6.36 -11.21 -11.23
C SER A 507 -5.16 -11.50 -12.15
N ALA A 508 -4.12 -12.13 -11.61
CA ALA A 508 -3.09 -12.70 -12.47
C ALA A 508 -3.79 -13.64 -13.44
N PRO A 509 -3.60 -13.50 -14.77
CA PRO A 509 -4.28 -14.36 -15.71
C PRO A 509 -3.99 -15.83 -15.36
N THR A 510 -5.02 -16.64 -15.16
CA THR A 510 -4.85 -18.08 -14.87
C THR A 510 -4.41 -18.78 -16.14
N ASN A 511 -3.30 -19.54 -16.10
CA ASN A 511 -2.91 -20.41 -17.21
C ASN A 511 -3.91 -21.57 -17.31
N VAL A 512 -4.93 -21.42 -18.16
CA VAL A 512 -6.00 -22.40 -18.38
C VAL A 512 -5.53 -23.63 -19.15
N ALA A 513 -4.32 -23.61 -19.73
CA ALA A 513 -3.68 -24.80 -20.32
C ALA A 513 -2.99 -25.70 -19.28
N LEU A 514 -2.75 -25.21 -18.05
CA LEU A 514 -2.01 -25.94 -17.03
C LEU A 514 -2.65 -27.30 -16.71
N ASN A 515 -1.85 -28.37 -16.81
CA ASN A 515 -2.20 -29.77 -16.62
C ASN A 515 -3.38 -30.26 -17.50
N LYS A 516 -3.64 -29.59 -18.62
CA LYS A 516 -4.66 -30.00 -19.58
C LYS A 516 -4.16 -31.12 -20.49
N SER A 517 -5.10 -31.76 -21.18
CA SER A 517 -4.79 -32.79 -22.15
C SER A 517 -4.10 -32.15 -23.36
N ALA A 518 -2.91 -32.64 -23.69
CA ALA A 518 -2.16 -32.22 -24.86
C ALA A 518 -1.90 -33.41 -25.79
N VAL A 519 -2.05 -33.18 -27.09
CA VAL A 519 -1.74 -34.14 -28.16
C VAL A 519 -0.84 -33.46 -29.19
N ALA A 520 -0.05 -34.23 -29.92
CA ALA A 520 0.92 -33.69 -30.86
C ALA A 520 1.06 -34.57 -32.10
N SER A 521 1.76 -34.05 -33.11
CA SER A 521 2.07 -34.79 -34.35
C SER A 521 2.82 -36.10 -34.08
N SER A 522 3.76 -36.08 -33.15
CA SER A 522 4.48 -37.26 -32.65
C SER A 522 5.19 -36.93 -31.32
N GLN A 523 5.99 -37.86 -30.81
CA GLN A 523 6.87 -37.65 -29.66
C GLN A 523 8.21 -38.35 -29.89
N TYR A 524 9.31 -37.76 -29.40
CA TYR A 524 10.65 -38.37 -29.49
C TYR A 524 10.79 -39.58 -28.56
N VAL A 525 10.71 -39.36 -27.25
CA VAL A 525 10.75 -40.38 -26.19
C VAL A 525 9.93 -39.91 -24.98
N GLY A 526 9.64 -40.80 -24.03
CA GLY A 526 8.78 -40.52 -22.87
C GLY A 526 9.06 -39.20 -22.12
N PRO A 527 10.33 -38.82 -21.86
CA PRO A 527 10.68 -37.53 -21.25
C PRO A 527 10.29 -36.26 -22.04
N TYR A 528 9.84 -36.40 -23.29
CA TYR A 528 9.43 -35.28 -24.15
C TYR A 528 7.98 -35.42 -24.63
N ALA A 529 7.12 -35.98 -23.79
CA ALA A 529 5.69 -36.16 -24.09
C ALA A 529 4.96 -34.81 -24.21
N PRO A 530 3.85 -34.71 -24.96
CA PRO A 530 3.07 -33.47 -25.09
C PRO A 530 2.61 -32.85 -23.77
N SER A 531 2.36 -33.67 -22.75
CA SER A 531 2.00 -33.20 -21.40
C SER A 531 3.05 -32.29 -20.76
N ASN A 532 4.30 -32.40 -21.17
CA ASN A 532 5.39 -31.60 -20.60
C ASN A 532 5.41 -30.16 -21.11
N ALA A 533 4.66 -29.85 -22.17
CA ALA A 533 4.51 -28.48 -22.65
C ALA A 533 3.35 -27.73 -21.94
N VAL A 534 2.70 -28.35 -20.96
CA VAL A 534 1.56 -27.77 -20.22
C VAL A 534 1.61 -28.11 -18.73
N ASN A 535 2.76 -28.51 -18.20
CA ASN A 535 2.88 -29.01 -16.82
C ASN A 535 3.28 -27.89 -15.82
N GLY A 536 3.52 -26.68 -16.30
CA GLY A 536 3.91 -25.53 -15.48
C GLY A 536 5.41 -25.48 -15.16
N THR A 537 6.23 -26.37 -15.70
CA THR A 537 7.68 -26.39 -15.49
C THR A 537 8.43 -25.99 -16.77
N THR A 538 9.60 -25.36 -16.59
CA THR A 538 10.42 -24.84 -17.71
C THR A 538 11.91 -25.09 -17.50
N SER A 539 12.28 -25.94 -16.54
CA SER A 539 13.68 -26.19 -16.18
C SER A 539 14.27 -27.40 -16.91
N ASN A 540 15.58 -27.39 -17.15
CA ASN A 540 16.37 -28.58 -17.53
C ASN A 540 15.88 -29.39 -18.75
N ASP A 541 15.53 -28.72 -19.86
CA ASP A 541 15.00 -29.34 -21.08
C ASP A 541 13.63 -30.04 -20.91
N ASP A 542 12.87 -29.67 -19.88
CA ASP A 542 11.47 -30.06 -19.76
C ASP A 542 10.61 -29.37 -20.83
N GLY A 543 9.84 -30.18 -21.56
CA GLY A 543 9.02 -29.75 -22.70
C GLY A 543 8.69 -30.88 -23.66
N TRP A 544 7.92 -30.57 -24.71
CA TRP A 544 7.61 -31.51 -25.79
C TRP A 544 8.60 -31.41 -26.95
N SER A 545 8.90 -32.57 -27.55
CA SER A 545 9.73 -32.71 -28.75
C SER A 545 9.17 -33.78 -29.70
N PRO A 546 9.08 -33.51 -31.02
CA PRO A 546 8.64 -34.47 -32.02
C PRO A 546 9.70 -35.53 -32.32
N SER A 547 9.32 -36.61 -32.99
CA SER A 547 10.17 -37.75 -33.36
C SER A 547 11.37 -37.41 -34.25
N GLY A 548 11.35 -36.24 -34.89
CA GLY A 548 12.38 -35.78 -35.83
C GLY A 548 12.12 -36.14 -37.30
N THR A 549 11.06 -36.91 -37.60
CA THR A 549 10.65 -37.24 -38.99
C THR A 549 9.38 -36.51 -39.45
N ASP A 550 8.86 -35.62 -38.61
CA ASP A 550 7.59 -34.95 -38.83
C ASP A 550 7.70 -33.87 -39.90
N VAL A 551 6.67 -33.78 -40.75
CA VAL A 551 6.44 -32.65 -41.67
C VAL A 551 5.58 -31.64 -40.91
N ARG A 552 6.05 -30.40 -40.78
CA ARG A 552 5.41 -29.33 -39.98
C ARG A 552 4.85 -29.82 -38.62
N PRO A 553 5.72 -30.18 -37.66
CA PRO A 553 5.29 -30.68 -36.36
C PRO A 553 4.41 -29.67 -35.60
N TRP A 554 3.50 -30.19 -34.78
CA TRP A 554 2.52 -29.40 -34.03
C TRP A 554 2.17 -30.02 -32.68
N LEU A 555 1.71 -29.18 -31.75
CA LEU A 555 1.15 -29.56 -30.45
C LEU A 555 -0.17 -28.81 -30.22
N GLN A 556 -1.19 -29.53 -29.77
CA GLN A 556 -2.54 -29.03 -29.50
C GLN A 556 -2.95 -29.36 -28.06
N VAL A 557 -3.60 -28.40 -27.41
CA VAL A 557 -4.11 -28.49 -26.04
C VAL A 557 -5.65 -28.42 -26.07
N ASP A 558 -6.31 -29.32 -25.36
CA ASP A 558 -7.75 -29.25 -25.06
C ASP A 558 -7.95 -28.60 -23.68
N LEU A 559 -8.45 -27.37 -23.66
CA LEU A 559 -8.68 -26.61 -22.42
C LEU A 559 -9.83 -27.20 -21.57
N GLY A 560 -10.58 -28.19 -22.09
CA GLY A 560 -11.69 -28.89 -21.45
C GLY A 560 -13.04 -28.19 -21.63
N GLN A 561 -13.04 -26.87 -21.82
CA GLN A 561 -14.18 -26.04 -22.19
C GLN A 561 -13.69 -24.85 -23.02
N ALA A 562 -14.60 -24.06 -23.59
CA ALA A 562 -14.23 -22.84 -24.30
C ALA A 562 -13.85 -21.72 -23.31
N TYR A 563 -12.86 -20.91 -23.65
CA TYR A 563 -12.41 -19.76 -22.88
C TYR A 563 -12.26 -18.54 -23.80
N GLN A 564 -12.63 -17.35 -23.32
CA GLN A 564 -12.22 -16.09 -23.92
C GLN A 564 -10.75 -15.85 -23.60
N LEU A 565 -9.90 -15.94 -24.62
CA LEU A 565 -8.45 -15.90 -24.45
C LEU A 565 -7.95 -14.45 -24.34
N SER A 566 -7.10 -14.17 -23.36
CA SER A 566 -6.54 -12.84 -23.10
C SER A 566 -5.03 -12.75 -23.37
N LYS A 567 -4.30 -13.85 -23.20
CA LYS A 567 -2.86 -13.92 -23.48
C LYS A 567 -2.47 -15.34 -23.87
N ILE A 568 -1.48 -15.49 -24.74
CA ILE A 568 -0.80 -16.75 -25.03
C ILE A 568 0.70 -16.54 -24.91
N GLU A 569 1.38 -17.48 -24.27
CA GLU A 569 2.84 -17.50 -24.17
C GLU A 569 3.39 -18.80 -24.76
N PHE A 570 4.36 -18.66 -25.67
CA PHE A 570 5.19 -19.76 -26.16
C PHE A 570 6.56 -19.66 -25.49
N VAL A 571 6.89 -20.61 -24.63
CA VAL A 571 8.18 -20.65 -23.92
C VAL A 571 9.15 -21.53 -24.69
N SER A 572 10.21 -20.92 -25.22
CA SER A 572 11.29 -21.66 -25.88
C SER A 572 12.12 -22.45 -24.87
N ARG A 573 12.91 -23.40 -25.37
CA ARG A 573 13.81 -24.24 -24.58
C ARG A 573 14.70 -23.40 -23.65
N GLN A 574 14.74 -23.77 -22.36
CA GLN A 574 15.52 -23.05 -21.35
C GLN A 574 16.85 -23.75 -20.98
N GLY A 575 17.01 -25.02 -21.31
CA GLY A 575 18.14 -25.85 -20.89
C GLY A 575 19.40 -25.73 -21.76
N CYS A 576 19.96 -26.88 -22.15
CA CYS A 576 21.40 -27.04 -22.40
C CYS A 576 21.93 -26.37 -23.68
N CYS A 577 21.10 -26.13 -24.70
CA CYS A 577 21.55 -25.62 -26.00
C CYS A 577 20.51 -24.75 -26.72
N ASP A 578 21.00 -23.87 -27.60
CA ASP A 578 20.18 -23.08 -28.52
C ASP A 578 19.91 -23.91 -29.79
N GLN A 579 18.64 -23.98 -30.17
CA GLN A 579 18.15 -24.61 -31.41
C GLN A 579 17.27 -23.61 -32.15
N PRO A 580 17.84 -22.79 -33.04
CA PRO A 580 17.11 -21.70 -33.70
C PRO A 580 15.84 -22.17 -34.44
N GLU A 581 15.86 -23.37 -35.03
CA GLU A 581 14.75 -23.96 -35.76
C GLU A 581 13.51 -24.18 -34.86
N ALA A 582 13.73 -24.49 -33.58
CA ALA A 582 12.65 -24.74 -32.63
C ALA A 582 11.89 -23.48 -32.21
N ARG A 583 12.49 -22.29 -32.41
CA ARG A 583 11.96 -21.00 -31.92
C ARG A 583 11.63 -20.01 -33.04
N ARG A 584 11.35 -20.51 -34.25
CA ARG A 584 10.98 -19.73 -35.44
C ARG A 584 9.91 -20.41 -36.28
N SER A 585 9.33 -19.69 -37.23
CA SER A 585 8.44 -20.23 -38.26
C SER A 585 7.31 -21.10 -37.70
N PHE A 586 6.51 -20.54 -36.79
CA PHE A 586 5.35 -21.21 -36.20
C PHE A 586 4.18 -20.25 -36.05
N GLU A 587 2.98 -20.81 -35.98
CA GLU A 587 1.72 -20.11 -35.72
C GLU A 587 1.02 -20.67 -34.49
N ILE A 588 0.22 -19.84 -33.85
CA ILE A 588 -0.73 -20.23 -32.82
C ILE A 588 -2.13 -20.25 -33.42
N TRP A 589 -2.76 -21.42 -33.37
CA TRP A 589 -4.10 -21.66 -33.86
C TRP A 589 -5.08 -21.80 -32.70
N ALA A 590 -6.34 -21.40 -32.91
CA ALA A 590 -7.43 -21.67 -31.98
C ALA A 590 -8.68 -22.19 -32.69
N SER A 591 -9.44 -23.07 -32.02
CA SER A 591 -10.66 -23.68 -32.55
C SER A 591 -11.62 -24.16 -31.47
N ASN A 592 -12.87 -24.38 -31.84
CA ASN A 592 -13.86 -25.16 -31.07
C ASN A 592 -14.07 -26.57 -31.64
N ASN A 593 -13.34 -26.93 -32.69
CA ASN A 593 -13.28 -28.28 -33.24
C ASN A 593 -11.95 -28.93 -32.86
N ALA A 594 -12.00 -30.18 -32.39
CA ALA A 594 -10.82 -30.95 -32.03
C ALA A 594 -9.93 -31.25 -33.25
N ASP A 595 -10.54 -31.37 -34.44
CA ASP A 595 -9.82 -31.46 -35.71
C ASP A 595 -9.63 -30.05 -36.29
N MET A 596 -8.48 -29.44 -35.99
CA MET A 596 -8.16 -28.09 -36.44
C MET A 596 -7.96 -27.96 -37.96
N ALA A 597 -7.85 -29.08 -38.71
CA ALA A 597 -7.81 -29.03 -40.16
C ALA A 597 -9.19 -28.70 -40.77
N LEU A 598 -10.28 -28.99 -40.05
CA LEU A 598 -11.64 -28.68 -40.48
C LEU A 598 -12.06 -27.22 -40.20
N GLY A 599 -11.28 -26.50 -39.39
CA GLY A 599 -11.50 -25.09 -39.10
C GLY A 599 -10.71 -24.62 -37.88
N HIS A 600 -9.87 -23.63 -38.08
CA HIS A 600 -9.17 -22.89 -37.03
C HIS A 600 -9.07 -21.42 -37.42
N VAL A 601 -8.74 -20.57 -36.45
CA VAL A 601 -8.25 -19.21 -36.69
C VAL A 601 -6.78 -19.14 -36.29
N VAL A 602 -5.99 -18.35 -37.02
CA VAL A 602 -4.61 -18.04 -36.65
C VAL A 602 -4.64 -16.80 -35.77
N LEU A 603 -4.21 -16.94 -34.51
CA LEU A 603 -4.20 -15.85 -33.54
C LEU A 603 -2.94 -14.99 -33.65
N GLY A 604 -1.81 -15.61 -34.01
CA GLY A 604 -0.52 -14.96 -34.19
C GLY A 604 0.57 -15.98 -34.47
N GLY A 605 1.83 -15.53 -34.58
CA GLY A 605 2.95 -16.42 -34.85
C GLY A 605 4.29 -15.70 -34.92
N VAL A 606 5.33 -16.48 -35.18
CA VAL A 606 6.71 -16.03 -35.33
C VAL A 606 7.20 -16.45 -36.71
N ASP A 607 7.79 -15.50 -37.44
CA ASP A 607 8.33 -15.75 -38.77
C ASP A 607 9.73 -16.42 -38.72
N SER A 608 10.41 -16.48 -39.86
CA SER A 608 11.73 -17.10 -40.00
C SER A 608 12.87 -16.46 -39.19
N SER A 609 12.70 -15.24 -38.65
CA SER A 609 13.68 -14.59 -37.77
C SER A 609 13.77 -15.27 -36.41
N GLY A 610 12.67 -15.88 -35.96
CA GLY A 610 12.55 -16.47 -34.63
C GLY A 610 12.51 -15.45 -33.49
N ILE A 611 12.35 -15.97 -32.28
CA ILE A 611 12.50 -15.21 -31.02
C ILE A 611 13.87 -15.44 -30.40
N ALA A 612 14.29 -14.64 -29.42
CA ALA A 612 15.60 -14.78 -28.78
C ALA A 612 15.79 -16.14 -28.09
N ASN A 613 17.05 -16.57 -27.94
CA ASN A 613 17.36 -17.80 -27.22
C ASN A 613 16.87 -17.69 -25.75
N ARG A 614 16.23 -18.75 -25.25
CA ARG A 614 15.64 -18.83 -23.91
C ARG A 614 14.59 -17.75 -23.60
N SER A 615 13.98 -17.14 -24.62
CA SER A 615 12.90 -16.18 -24.42
C SER A 615 11.53 -16.81 -24.47
N THR A 616 10.55 -16.07 -23.99
CA THR A 616 9.13 -16.33 -24.18
C THR A 616 8.61 -15.41 -25.28
N TRP A 617 7.86 -15.95 -26.23
CA TRP A 617 7.05 -15.16 -27.14
C TRP A 617 5.67 -14.97 -26.52
N GLU A 618 5.13 -13.76 -26.62
CA GLU A 618 3.85 -13.41 -26.03
C GLU A 618 2.91 -12.81 -27.07
N LEU A 619 1.63 -13.14 -26.93
CA LEU A 619 0.54 -12.54 -27.70
C LEU A 619 -0.58 -12.13 -26.75
N THR A 620 -0.88 -10.85 -26.70
CA THR A 620 -2.08 -10.33 -26.00
C THR A 620 -3.25 -10.31 -26.97
N LEU A 621 -4.40 -10.78 -26.50
CA LEU A 621 -5.62 -10.94 -27.29
C LEU A 621 -6.72 -10.04 -26.74
N SER A 622 -7.46 -9.41 -27.64
CA SER A 622 -8.69 -8.66 -27.33
C SER A 622 -9.93 -9.28 -27.97
N ASP A 623 -9.81 -10.52 -28.46
CA ASP A 623 -10.92 -11.25 -29.08
C ASP A 623 -11.89 -11.74 -28.00
N THR A 624 -13.17 -11.45 -28.17
CA THR A 624 -14.25 -11.89 -27.27
C THR A 624 -14.75 -13.30 -27.58
N THR A 625 -14.26 -13.92 -28.66
CA THR A 625 -14.62 -15.27 -29.07
C THR A 625 -13.99 -16.30 -28.15
N ALA A 626 -14.80 -17.23 -27.65
CA ALA A 626 -14.31 -18.31 -26.79
C ALA A 626 -13.83 -19.52 -27.62
N TYR A 627 -12.65 -20.04 -27.29
CA TYR A 627 -12.05 -21.22 -27.94
C TYR A 627 -11.73 -22.32 -26.93
N ARG A 628 -11.93 -23.58 -27.32
CA ARG A 628 -11.61 -24.76 -26.49
C ARG A 628 -10.24 -25.36 -26.79
N TYR A 629 -9.79 -25.30 -28.04
CA TYR A 629 -8.55 -25.90 -28.48
C TYR A 629 -7.57 -24.81 -28.91
N VAL A 630 -6.31 -24.93 -28.47
CA VAL A 630 -5.20 -24.06 -28.87
C VAL A 630 -4.04 -24.92 -29.33
N ALA A 631 -3.39 -24.57 -30.44
CA ALA A 631 -2.26 -25.32 -30.96
C ALA A 631 -1.10 -24.41 -31.38
N ALA A 632 0.13 -24.91 -31.22
CA ALA A 632 1.33 -24.34 -31.84
C ALA A 632 1.73 -25.21 -33.03
N VAL A 633 1.87 -24.62 -34.22
CA VAL A 633 2.05 -25.36 -35.48
C VAL A 633 3.21 -24.77 -36.26
N LYS A 634 4.18 -25.60 -36.67
CA LYS A 634 5.25 -25.14 -37.57
C LYS A 634 4.69 -24.81 -38.96
N THR A 635 5.17 -23.72 -39.56
CA THR A 635 4.80 -23.32 -40.93
C THR A 635 5.73 -23.91 -41.99
N VAL A 636 6.86 -24.51 -41.57
CA VAL A 636 7.88 -25.14 -42.42
C VAL A 636 8.34 -26.48 -41.84
N ASP A 637 9.03 -27.29 -42.66
CA ASP A 637 9.54 -28.62 -42.28
C ASP A 637 10.83 -28.51 -41.46
N GLU A 638 10.69 -28.09 -40.21
CA GLU A 638 11.77 -27.90 -39.25
C GLU A 638 11.43 -28.53 -37.90
N TYR A 639 12.48 -28.83 -37.13
CA TYR A 639 12.36 -29.30 -35.75
C TYR A 639 11.58 -28.31 -34.88
N PHE A 640 10.92 -28.82 -33.85
CA PHE A 640 10.14 -28.01 -32.90
C PHE A 640 10.42 -28.47 -31.47
N PHE A 641 10.43 -27.52 -30.54
CA PHE A 641 10.51 -27.82 -29.12
C PHE A 641 9.73 -26.75 -28.37
N ILE A 642 8.84 -27.18 -27.49
CA ILE A 642 8.00 -26.29 -26.71
C ILE A 642 8.26 -26.62 -25.25
N SER A 643 8.90 -25.70 -24.53
CA SER A 643 9.13 -25.90 -23.09
C SER A 643 7.81 -25.78 -22.35
N GLU A 644 7.01 -24.77 -22.69
CA GLU A 644 5.67 -24.59 -22.15
C GLU A 644 4.83 -23.76 -23.13
N LEU A 645 3.56 -24.13 -23.32
CA LEU A 645 2.54 -23.35 -24.02
C LEU A 645 1.49 -22.92 -22.99
N ARG A 646 1.52 -21.65 -22.61
CA ARG A 646 0.61 -21.11 -21.60
C ARG A 646 -0.51 -20.36 -22.29
N VAL A 647 -1.73 -20.64 -21.88
CA VAL A 647 -2.93 -20.02 -22.42
C VAL A 647 -3.67 -19.37 -21.26
N PHE A 648 -4.00 -18.10 -21.39
CA PHE A 648 -4.68 -17.34 -20.35
C PHE A 648 -6.03 -16.88 -20.86
N GLY A 649 -7.06 -16.99 -20.02
CA GLY A 649 -8.41 -16.63 -20.41
C GLY A 649 -9.44 -16.88 -19.32
N THR A 650 -10.68 -16.42 -19.55
CA THR A 650 -11.83 -16.63 -18.67
C THR A 650 -12.83 -17.59 -19.31
N PRO A 651 -13.49 -18.47 -18.54
CA PRO A 651 -14.53 -19.37 -19.05
C PRO A 651 -15.64 -18.67 -19.84
#